data_AF-A0A7Y9HKI9-F1
#
_entry.id   AF-A0A7Y9HKI9-F1
#
_cell.length_a   1.000
_cell.length_b   1.000
_cell.length_c   1.000
_cell.angle_alpha   90.00
_cell.angle_beta   90.00
_cell.angle_gamma   90.00
#
_symmetry.space_group_name_H-M   'P 1'
#
loop_
_entity.id
_entity.type
_entity.pdbx_description
1 polymer ?
#
loop_
_entity_poly.entity_id
_entity_poly.type
_entity_poly.pdbx_seq_one_letter_code
_entity_poly.pdbx_strand_id
1 'polypeptide(L)'
;MTSTATSTASNPWLPTPPTDTAWLDAAKPAATTTHAGSAHLLDGALPLESWINHGLGWVVAHCRPFFQLVRIPIDATLSGVGDALTAPPPLALIAVIGLLAWQFTSRALAVGTVAALLLVALLGVWPEAMVTLSLVLTSLAFCLLIGLPLGICLASSDRAQNLLRPLLDAMQTTPAFVYLVPVVMLFGIGNAPGVIVTIIFALAPLVRLTNLGIRQVRPDLVEAARAYGASPWQLLSRVQLPLAMPSIMAGINQSLMLSLSMVVIASMIAVGGLGQMVLRGIGRLDMGLATIGGVGIVLLAIMLDRLTQALGQPRRGVRHWYQTGPAGLVLRLVRGAAGGGTAKRLAVLALVVLALSLGAGGAMAQPGKGIKVQALQSAMAEETFQTMLVNRALEKLGYETQPIQEVDYPAAHIAVANGDATFLAVHWDPLHQSYYDNAGGDAKLLRVGQYAGPAAQGYLIDKATAERYNITNIEQLRDPGLARLFDHDGDGKADLTGCNPGWGCEAMIEHHLDAYKLRDTVRHVQGSYAALMADTLSRFRRGEPVLYYTWTPYWVSGVLVPGRDVVWLQVPFSANPQRASTRLDDGSDYGFPINTTRIVVNRAWAAANPAAVKLFEVMRLPIADISAQNERMRAGESSEADIARHTDGWIKYHQPLFDSWIAQALAAAAPGPARR
;
A
#
# COMPACT_ATOMS: atom_id res chain seq x y z
N MET A 1 56.77 41.68 -18.64
CA MET A 1 55.37 42.03 -18.94
C MET A 1 54.53 40.79 -18.73
N THR A 2 53.61 40.90 -17.78
CA THR A 2 52.72 39.89 -17.22
C THR A 2 51.57 39.56 -18.16
N SER A 3 51.31 38.26 -18.38
CA SER A 3 49.98 37.77 -18.75
C SER A 3 49.65 36.62 -17.82
N THR A 4 48.65 36.87 -17.00
CA THR A 4 48.10 36.05 -15.91
C THR A 4 47.30 34.87 -16.47
N ALA A 5 47.79 33.65 -16.25
CA ALA A 5 46.99 32.44 -16.37
C ALA A 5 46.22 32.22 -15.06
N THR A 6 44.91 32.43 -15.10
CA THR A 6 43.97 32.04 -14.04
C THR A 6 43.90 30.52 -13.97
N SER A 7 44.38 29.94 -12.87
CA SER A 7 44.17 28.53 -12.53
C SER A 7 42.71 28.30 -12.17
N THR A 8 41.92 27.75 -13.09
CA THR A 8 40.63 27.15 -12.74
C THR A 8 40.89 25.81 -12.07
N ALA A 9 40.53 25.72 -10.79
CA ALA A 9 40.55 24.49 -10.01
C ALA A 9 39.76 23.40 -10.73
N SER A 10 40.43 22.28 -11.04
CA SER A 10 39.81 21.08 -11.59
C SER A 10 38.88 20.47 -10.56
N ASN A 11 37.59 20.37 -10.91
CA ASN A 11 36.56 19.71 -10.11
C ASN A 11 36.74 18.18 -10.20
N PRO A 12 37.04 17.47 -9.09
CA PRO A 12 37.35 16.04 -9.11
C PRO A 12 36.12 15.11 -9.24
N TRP A 13 34.91 15.64 -9.43
CA TRP A 13 33.65 14.88 -9.33
C TRP A 13 32.88 14.72 -10.66
N LEU A 14 33.57 14.74 -11.81
CA LEU A 14 32.97 14.43 -13.12
C LEU A 14 33.93 13.55 -13.94
N PRO A 15 33.53 12.34 -14.38
CA PRO A 15 34.37 11.54 -15.26
C PRO A 15 34.30 12.05 -16.71
N THR A 16 35.45 12.22 -17.35
CA THR A 16 35.56 12.24 -18.82
C THR A 16 35.30 10.84 -19.37
N PRO A 17 34.51 10.68 -20.44
CA PRO A 17 34.12 9.36 -20.93
C PRO A 17 35.28 8.62 -21.63
N PRO A 18 35.39 7.28 -21.47
CA PRO A 18 36.40 6.48 -22.17
C PRO A 18 36.01 6.24 -23.64
N THR A 19 37.01 6.27 -24.51
CA THR A 19 36.89 6.22 -25.99
C THR A 19 36.92 4.81 -26.59
N ASP A 20 36.64 3.74 -25.84
CA ASP A 20 36.68 2.39 -26.39
C ASP A 20 35.53 1.49 -25.92
N THR A 21 34.57 1.25 -26.82
CA THR A 21 33.37 0.43 -26.63
C THR A 21 33.52 -0.97 -27.21
N ALA A 22 34.73 -1.39 -27.62
CA ALA A 22 34.95 -2.68 -28.29
C ALA A 22 34.74 -3.93 -27.40
N TRP A 23 34.46 -3.77 -26.10
CA TRP A 23 34.19 -4.86 -25.16
C TRP A 23 32.71 -5.15 -24.91
N LEU A 24 31.80 -4.31 -25.42
CA LEU A 24 30.34 -4.48 -25.26
C LEU A 24 29.78 -5.68 -26.03
N ASP A 25 30.50 -6.18 -27.04
CA ASP A 25 30.08 -7.33 -27.86
C ASP A 25 30.71 -8.67 -27.40
N ALA A 26 31.49 -8.69 -26.31
CA ALA A 26 32.14 -9.91 -25.81
C ALA A 26 31.21 -10.79 -24.93
N ALA A 27 30.14 -10.22 -24.40
CA ALA A 27 29.17 -10.94 -23.59
C ALA A 27 28.08 -11.57 -24.49
N LYS A 28 28.32 -12.79 -24.96
CA LYS A 28 27.20 -13.64 -25.42
C LYS A 28 26.26 -13.86 -24.23
N PRO A 29 24.92 -13.75 -24.40
CA PRO A 29 23.98 -14.15 -23.37
C PRO A 29 24.30 -15.59 -22.96
N ALA A 30 24.27 -15.86 -21.65
CA ALA A 30 24.44 -17.22 -21.13
C ALA A 30 23.52 -18.15 -21.93
N ALA A 31 24.11 -19.15 -22.57
CA ALA A 31 23.38 -20.10 -23.40
C ALA A 31 22.26 -20.72 -22.55
N THR A 32 21.01 -20.49 -22.95
CA THR A 32 19.87 -21.26 -22.47
C THR A 32 20.14 -22.70 -22.87
N THR A 33 20.58 -23.52 -21.92
CA THR A 33 20.78 -24.95 -22.15
C THR A 33 19.42 -25.58 -22.41
N THR A 34 19.05 -25.70 -23.69
CA THR A 34 18.03 -26.65 -24.14
C THR A 34 18.61 -28.05 -24.01
N HIS A 35 18.41 -28.68 -22.85
CA HIS A 35 18.63 -30.12 -22.72
C HIS A 35 17.33 -30.79 -22.29
N ALA A 36 16.64 -31.32 -23.30
CA ALA A 36 15.60 -32.32 -23.13
C ALA A 36 16.26 -33.61 -22.65
N GLY A 37 16.09 -33.94 -21.37
CA GLY A 37 16.51 -35.19 -20.77
C GLY A 37 15.72 -35.41 -19.47
N SER A 38 14.97 -36.51 -19.40
CA SER A 38 13.98 -36.84 -18.35
C SER A 38 14.58 -37.16 -16.96
N ALA A 39 15.83 -36.80 -16.69
CA ALA A 39 16.56 -37.18 -15.47
C ALA A 39 16.57 -36.11 -14.36
N HIS A 40 16.09 -34.88 -14.61
CA HIS A 40 16.06 -33.79 -13.61
C HIS A 40 14.72 -33.60 -12.88
N LEU A 41 13.81 -34.57 -12.96
CA LEU A 41 12.45 -34.43 -12.40
C LEU A 41 12.43 -34.32 -10.85
N LEU A 42 13.54 -34.60 -10.17
CA LEU A 42 13.64 -34.67 -8.70
C LEU A 42 14.63 -33.66 -8.07
N ASP A 43 15.32 -32.83 -8.87
CA ASP A 43 16.33 -31.86 -8.37
C ASP A 43 15.73 -30.47 -8.04
N GLY A 44 14.40 -30.34 -7.95
CA GLY A 44 13.74 -29.09 -7.58
C GLY A 44 13.73 -27.99 -8.67
N ALA A 45 14.25 -28.28 -9.87
CA ALA A 45 14.38 -27.32 -10.97
C ALA A 45 13.20 -27.37 -11.97
N LEU A 46 11.96 -27.55 -11.51
CA LEU A 46 10.83 -27.17 -12.38
C LEU A 46 10.92 -25.66 -12.61
N PRO A 47 10.99 -25.17 -13.86
CA PRO A 47 11.11 -23.73 -14.15
C PRO A 47 9.77 -23.01 -13.95
N LEU A 48 9.06 -23.37 -12.88
CA LEU A 48 7.73 -22.93 -12.51
C LEU A 48 7.67 -21.41 -12.38
N GLU A 49 8.70 -20.79 -11.80
CA GLU A 49 8.83 -19.33 -11.71
C GLU A 49 8.75 -18.70 -13.10
N SER A 50 9.56 -19.17 -14.04
CA SER A 50 9.56 -18.63 -15.40
C SER A 50 8.22 -18.86 -16.10
N TRP A 51 7.58 -20.02 -15.92
CA TRP A 51 6.27 -20.31 -16.48
C TRP A 51 5.19 -19.40 -15.89
N ILE A 52 5.21 -19.15 -14.59
CA ILE A 52 4.30 -18.24 -13.91
C ILE A 52 4.50 -16.82 -14.43
N ASN A 53 5.75 -16.34 -14.52
CA ASN A 53 6.05 -14.99 -14.98
C ASN A 53 5.62 -14.77 -16.44
N HIS A 54 5.91 -15.73 -17.34
CA HIS A 54 5.46 -15.65 -18.74
C HIS A 54 3.94 -15.73 -18.85
N GLY A 55 3.30 -16.63 -18.10
CA GLY A 55 1.85 -16.79 -18.08
C GLY A 55 1.15 -15.53 -17.57
N LEU A 56 1.62 -14.97 -16.43
CA LEU A 56 1.09 -13.74 -15.87
C LEU A 56 1.29 -12.55 -16.82
N GLY A 57 2.48 -12.43 -17.41
CA GLY A 57 2.76 -11.40 -18.42
C GLY A 57 1.80 -11.49 -19.62
N TRP A 58 1.53 -12.69 -20.10
CA TRP A 58 0.56 -12.93 -21.18
C TRP A 58 -0.88 -12.56 -20.77
N VAL A 59 -1.32 -12.96 -19.57
CA VAL A 59 -2.66 -12.63 -19.05
C VAL A 59 -2.81 -11.12 -18.87
N VAL A 60 -1.80 -10.43 -18.35
CA VAL A 60 -1.84 -8.97 -18.18
C VAL A 60 -1.89 -8.26 -19.53
N ALA A 61 -1.14 -8.73 -20.53
CA ALA A 61 -1.14 -8.13 -21.85
C ALA A 61 -2.50 -8.28 -22.58
N HIS A 62 -3.17 -9.42 -22.45
CA HIS A 62 -4.37 -9.72 -23.26
C HIS A 62 -5.69 -9.61 -22.50
N CYS A 63 -5.69 -9.90 -21.19
CA CYS A 63 -6.91 -9.97 -20.38
C CYS A 63 -7.15 -8.73 -19.51
N ARG A 64 -6.16 -7.83 -19.35
CA ARG A 64 -6.34 -6.60 -18.55
C ARG A 64 -7.58 -5.80 -18.93
N PRO A 65 -7.94 -5.57 -20.22
CA PRO A 65 -9.17 -4.88 -20.57
C PRO A 65 -10.44 -5.53 -20.00
N PHE A 66 -10.50 -6.87 -19.99
CA PHE A 66 -11.61 -7.61 -19.38
C PHE A 66 -11.67 -7.40 -17.86
N PHE A 67 -10.53 -7.49 -17.16
CA PHE A 67 -10.48 -7.24 -15.71
C PHE A 67 -10.85 -5.79 -15.34
N GLN A 68 -10.45 -4.82 -16.16
CA GLN A 68 -10.88 -3.43 -16.01
C GLN A 68 -12.39 -3.27 -16.21
N LEU A 69 -13.01 -4.01 -17.14
CA LEU A 69 -14.48 -4.03 -17.26
C LEU A 69 -15.18 -4.62 -16.03
N VAL A 70 -14.63 -5.68 -15.44
CA VAL A 70 -15.14 -6.27 -14.19
C VAL A 70 -15.01 -5.30 -13.00
N ARG A 71 -14.00 -4.43 -13.00
CA ARG A 71 -13.79 -3.41 -11.96
C ARG A 71 -14.92 -2.36 -11.94
N ILE A 72 -15.47 -1.98 -13.09
CA ILE A 72 -16.46 -0.89 -13.22
C ILE A 72 -17.66 -1.01 -12.25
N PRO A 73 -18.42 -2.13 -12.19
CA PRO A 73 -19.55 -2.23 -11.28
C PRO A 73 -19.14 -2.17 -9.80
N ILE A 74 -17.94 -2.67 -9.46
CA ILE A 74 -17.41 -2.62 -8.10
C ILE A 74 -17.08 -1.18 -7.73
N ASP A 75 -16.39 -0.46 -8.63
CA ASP A 75 -16.02 0.94 -8.46
C ASP A 75 -17.24 1.86 -8.37
N ALA A 76 -18.25 1.64 -9.20
CA ALA A 76 -19.51 2.37 -9.15
C ALA A 76 -20.28 2.12 -7.85
N THR A 77 -20.32 0.87 -7.38
CA THR A 77 -20.96 0.53 -6.09
C THR A 77 -20.21 1.17 -4.93
N LEU A 78 -18.88 1.04 -4.92
CA LEU A 78 -18.02 1.60 -3.89
C LEU A 78 -18.15 3.13 -3.81
N SER A 79 -18.11 3.80 -4.97
CA SER A 79 -18.27 5.25 -5.05
C SER A 79 -19.66 5.67 -4.57
N GLY A 80 -20.71 4.99 -5.03
CA GLY A 80 -22.08 5.28 -4.59
C GLY A 80 -22.29 5.09 -3.08
N VAL A 81 -21.71 4.04 -2.49
CA VAL A 81 -21.76 3.82 -1.03
C VAL A 81 -20.91 4.87 -0.30
N GLY A 82 -19.72 5.19 -0.81
CA GLY A 82 -18.83 6.20 -0.23
C GLY A 82 -19.47 7.58 -0.22
N ASP A 83 -20.03 8.02 -1.34
CA ASP A 83 -20.74 9.28 -1.49
C ASP A 83 -21.95 9.35 -0.56
N ALA A 84 -22.74 8.27 -0.48
CA ALA A 84 -23.89 8.21 0.42
C ALA A 84 -23.50 8.31 1.91
N LEU A 85 -22.37 7.72 2.31
CA LEU A 85 -21.86 7.79 3.68
C LEU A 85 -21.18 9.12 4.01
N THR A 86 -20.64 9.83 3.02
CA THR A 86 -19.87 11.06 3.25
C THR A 86 -20.65 12.34 2.95
N ALA A 87 -21.75 12.25 2.19
CA ALA A 87 -22.62 13.40 1.87
C ALA A 87 -23.26 14.06 3.12
N PRO A 88 -23.85 13.32 4.08
CA PRO A 88 -24.41 13.95 5.28
C PRO A 88 -23.32 14.36 6.28
N PRO A 89 -23.49 15.47 7.03
CA PRO A 89 -22.62 15.81 8.14
C PRO A 89 -22.54 14.66 9.17
N PRO A 90 -21.41 14.47 9.85
CA PRO A 90 -21.17 13.30 10.72
C PRO A 90 -22.31 13.03 11.72
N LEU A 91 -22.75 14.05 12.45
CA LEU A 91 -23.82 13.92 13.46
C LEU A 91 -25.17 13.51 12.84
N ALA A 92 -25.48 13.98 11.63
CA ALA A 92 -26.70 13.60 10.93
C ALA A 92 -26.65 12.13 10.52
N LEU A 93 -25.52 11.64 10.01
CA LEU A 93 -25.35 10.24 9.66
C LEU A 93 -25.42 9.33 10.90
N ILE A 94 -24.79 9.73 12.00
CA ILE A 94 -24.86 9.00 13.28
C ILE A 94 -26.30 8.84 13.73
N ALA A 95 -27.11 9.91 13.65
CA ALA A 95 -28.52 9.86 13.99
C ALA A 95 -29.28 8.88 13.08
N VAL A 96 -29.05 8.94 11.76
CA VAL A 96 -29.67 8.02 10.79
C VAL A 96 -29.29 6.57 11.08
N ILE A 97 -28.01 6.26 11.23
CA ILE A 97 -27.54 4.89 11.52
C ILE A 97 -28.08 4.42 12.87
N GLY A 98 -28.12 5.29 13.89
CA GLY A 98 -28.72 4.99 15.19
C GLY A 98 -30.20 4.67 15.12
N LEU A 99 -30.97 5.41 14.32
CA LEU A 99 -32.40 5.14 14.09
C LEU A 99 -32.61 3.82 13.36
N LEU A 100 -31.78 3.52 12.36
CA LEU A 100 -31.81 2.23 11.64
C LEU A 100 -31.43 1.08 12.58
N ALA A 101 -30.39 1.23 13.39
CA ALA A 101 -30.00 0.26 14.40
C ALA A 101 -31.16 0.00 15.37
N TRP A 102 -31.85 1.03 15.84
CA TRP A 102 -33.01 0.87 16.72
C TRP A 102 -34.19 0.18 16.01
N GLN A 103 -34.40 0.48 14.74
CA GLN A 103 -35.46 -0.11 13.93
C GLN A 103 -35.26 -1.61 13.73
N PHE A 104 -34.03 -2.04 13.46
CA PHE A 104 -33.74 -3.42 13.07
C PHE A 104 -33.21 -4.31 14.19
N THR A 105 -32.77 -3.74 15.32
CA THR A 105 -32.17 -4.51 16.43
C THR A 105 -32.90 -4.25 17.76
N SER A 106 -32.26 -3.58 18.71
CA SER A 106 -32.77 -3.22 20.03
C SER A 106 -32.33 -1.80 20.42
N ARG A 107 -32.99 -1.19 21.43
CA ARG A 107 -32.61 0.14 21.94
C ARG A 107 -31.18 0.17 22.48
N ALA A 108 -30.77 -0.88 23.21
CA ALA A 108 -29.44 -0.96 23.78
C ALA A 108 -28.36 -1.00 22.70
N LEU A 109 -28.57 -1.82 21.67
CA LEU A 109 -27.65 -1.89 20.53
C LEU A 109 -27.60 -0.58 19.75
N ALA A 110 -28.74 0.09 19.54
CA ALA A 110 -28.78 1.38 18.89
C ALA A 110 -27.98 2.47 19.64
N VAL A 111 -28.12 2.52 20.97
CA VAL A 111 -27.30 3.42 21.80
C VAL A 111 -25.82 3.05 21.70
N GLY A 112 -25.49 1.75 21.72
CA GLY A 112 -24.12 1.27 21.52
C GLY A 112 -23.53 1.67 20.15
N THR A 113 -24.31 1.54 19.08
CA THR A 113 -23.93 1.98 17.73
C THR A 113 -23.69 3.48 17.66
N VAL A 114 -24.59 4.29 18.23
CA VAL A 114 -24.42 5.75 18.29
C VAL A 114 -23.19 6.12 19.11
N ALA A 115 -22.98 5.49 20.26
CA ALA A 115 -21.81 5.73 21.09
C ALA A 115 -20.50 5.37 20.36
N ALA A 116 -20.44 4.22 19.69
CA ALA A 116 -19.28 3.81 18.91
C ALA A 116 -18.96 4.80 17.78
N LEU A 117 -19.98 5.25 17.03
CA LEU A 117 -19.77 6.22 15.94
C LEU A 117 -19.42 7.62 16.45
N LEU A 118 -19.99 8.04 17.59
CA LEU A 118 -19.59 9.28 18.25
C LEU A 118 -18.13 9.22 18.70
N LEU A 119 -17.67 8.09 19.24
CA LEU A 119 -16.26 7.89 19.60
C LEU A 119 -15.36 7.98 18.36
N VAL A 120 -15.74 7.36 17.24
CA VAL A 120 -15.02 7.48 15.96
C VAL A 120 -14.93 8.94 15.50
N ALA A 121 -16.01 9.71 15.62
CA ALA A 121 -16.01 11.13 15.29
C ALA A 121 -15.12 11.95 16.24
N LEU A 122 -15.15 11.66 17.54
CA LEU A 122 -14.33 12.32 18.56
C LEU A 122 -12.83 12.02 18.40
N LEU A 123 -12.48 10.85 17.86
CA LEU A 123 -11.11 10.48 17.50
C LEU A 123 -10.58 11.22 16.26
N GLY A 124 -11.43 11.95 15.53
CA GLY A 124 -11.03 12.72 14.34
C GLY A 124 -10.78 11.89 13.09
N VAL A 125 -11.19 10.60 13.06
CA VAL A 125 -10.94 9.66 11.95
C VAL A 125 -12.18 9.34 11.12
N TRP A 126 -13.14 10.26 11.11
CA TRP A 126 -14.42 10.06 10.46
C TRP A 126 -14.30 9.79 8.95
N PRO A 127 -13.52 10.56 8.15
CA PRO A 127 -13.38 10.29 6.72
C PRO A 127 -12.81 8.90 6.45
N GLU A 128 -11.74 8.53 7.15
CA GLU A 128 -11.07 7.25 7.02
C GLU A 128 -12.00 6.10 7.42
N ALA A 129 -12.78 6.28 8.47
CA ALA A 129 -13.78 5.32 8.92
C ALA A 129 -14.89 5.10 7.90
N MET A 130 -15.37 6.16 7.23
CA MET A 130 -16.40 6.03 6.18
C MET A 130 -15.87 5.35 4.93
N VAL A 131 -14.60 5.62 4.56
CA VAL A 131 -13.93 4.88 3.47
C VAL A 131 -13.83 3.39 3.81
N THR A 132 -13.36 3.06 5.01
CA THR A 132 -13.29 1.66 5.49
C THR A 132 -14.66 1.00 5.52
N LEU A 133 -15.69 1.70 6.02
CA LEU A 133 -17.05 1.19 6.04
C LEU A 133 -17.59 0.93 4.61
N SER A 134 -17.32 1.84 3.67
CA SER A 134 -17.71 1.67 2.27
C SER A 134 -17.05 0.46 1.62
N LEU A 135 -15.73 0.28 1.82
CA LEU A 135 -14.97 -0.88 1.35
C LEU A 135 -15.56 -2.20 1.87
N VAL A 136 -15.85 -2.27 3.16
CA VAL A 136 -16.38 -3.47 3.83
C VAL A 136 -17.80 -3.77 3.37
N LEU A 137 -18.69 -2.77 3.33
CA LEU A 137 -20.07 -2.96 2.89
C LEU A 137 -20.15 -3.36 1.41
N THR A 138 -19.32 -2.77 0.55
CA THR A 138 -19.25 -3.12 -0.87
C THR A 138 -18.73 -4.55 -1.04
N SER A 139 -17.64 -4.92 -0.35
CA SER A 139 -17.10 -6.28 -0.36
C SER A 139 -18.15 -7.29 0.09
N LEU A 140 -18.87 -7.01 1.18
CA LEU A 140 -19.92 -7.87 1.70
C LEU A 140 -21.07 -8.00 0.69
N ALA A 141 -21.51 -6.90 0.06
CA ALA A 141 -22.60 -6.94 -0.93
C ALA A 141 -22.27 -7.88 -2.09
N PHE A 142 -21.06 -7.79 -2.65
CA PHE A 142 -20.61 -8.71 -3.70
C PHE A 142 -20.38 -10.14 -3.19
N CYS A 143 -19.90 -10.31 -1.96
CA CYS A 143 -19.82 -11.62 -1.33
C CYS A 143 -21.21 -12.27 -1.21
N LEU A 144 -22.24 -11.53 -0.82
CA LEU A 144 -23.62 -12.03 -0.76
C LEU A 144 -24.14 -12.39 -2.15
N LEU A 145 -23.90 -11.51 -3.13
CA LEU A 145 -24.37 -11.66 -4.51
C LEU A 145 -23.77 -12.89 -5.20
N ILE A 146 -22.49 -13.20 -4.92
CA ILE A 146 -21.78 -14.33 -5.55
C ILE A 146 -21.84 -15.57 -4.64
N GLY A 147 -21.60 -15.39 -3.35
CA GLY A 147 -21.37 -16.45 -2.38
C GLY A 147 -22.63 -17.20 -1.96
N LEU A 148 -23.78 -16.51 -1.84
CA LEU A 148 -25.04 -17.20 -1.52
C LEU A 148 -25.50 -18.12 -2.67
N PRO A 149 -25.60 -17.65 -3.94
CA PRO A 149 -25.95 -18.54 -5.05
C PRO A 149 -24.96 -19.69 -5.21
N LEU A 150 -23.65 -19.42 -5.08
CA LEU A 150 -22.62 -20.44 -5.16
C LEU A 150 -22.78 -21.49 -4.05
N GLY A 151 -22.98 -21.06 -2.80
CA GLY A 151 -23.20 -21.96 -1.67
C GLY A 151 -24.45 -22.83 -1.83
N ILE A 152 -25.55 -22.26 -2.33
CA ILE A 152 -26.78 -23.01 -2.66
C ILE A 152 -26.52 -24.04 -3.77
N CYS A 153 -25.77 -23.67 -4.81
CA CYS A 153 -25.41 -24.56 -5.91
C CYS A 153 -24.51 -25.73 -5.44
N LEU A 154 -23.57 -25.47 -4.53
CA LEU A 154 -22.74 -26.53 -3.94
C LEU A 154 -23.52 -27.44 -3.00
N ALA A 155 -24.57 -26.94 -2.37
CA ALA A 155 -25.45 -27.74 -1.53
C ALA A 155 -26.27 -28.78 -2.30
N SER A 156 -26.59 -28.49 -3.57
CA SER A 156 -27.39 -29.39 -4.40
C SER A 156 -26.57 -30.49 -5.10
N SER A 157 -25.23 -30.40 -5.11
CA SER A 157 -24.37 -31.36 -5.82
C SER A 157 -23.06 -31.66 -5.09
N ASP A 158 -22.88 -32.92 -4.67
CA ASP A 158 -21.63 -33.41 -4.06
C ASP A 158 -20.43 -33.29 -5.01
N ARG A 159 -20.67 -33.49 -6.30
CA ARG A 159 -19.63 -33.35 -7.33
C ARG A 159 -19.17 -31.91 -7.44
N ALA A 160 -20.10 -30.96 -7.48
CA ALA A 160 -19.77 -29.54 -7.52
C ALA A 160 -19.00 -29.11 -6.26
N GLN A 161 -19.43 -29.58 -5.08
CA GLN A 161 -18.73 -29.31 -3.82
C GLN A 161 -17.31 -29.85 -3.82
N ASN A 162 -17.10 -31.08 -4.27
CA ASN A 162 -15.77 -31.69 -4.29
C ASN A 162 -14.85 -31.03 -5.31
N LEU A 163 -15.39 -30.52 -6.43
CA LEU A 163 -14.62 -29.81 -7.44
C LEU A 163 -14.20 -28.40 -6.99
N LEU A 164 -15.10 -27.64 -6.34
CA LEU A 164 -14.83 -26.25 -5.95
C LEU A 164 -14.16 -26.11 -4.58
N ARG A 165 -14.20 -27.14 -3.72
CA ARG A 165 -13.58 -27.09 -2.39
C ARG A 165 -12.08 -26.70 -2.42
N PRO A 166 -11.22 -27.30 -3.28
CA PRO A 166 -9.81 -26.91 -3.33
C PRO A 166 -9.60 -25.44 -3.70
N LEU A 167 -10.44 -24.88 -4.57
CA LEU A 167 -10.38 -23.47 -4.95
C LEU A 167 -10.76 -22.58 -3.75
N LEU A 168 -11.84 -22.90 -3.04
CA LEU A 168 -12.26 -22.16 -1.85
C LEU A 168 -11.21 -22.23 -0.73
N ASP A 169 -10.52 -23.36 -0.60
CA ASP A 169 -9.44 -23.53 0.36
C ASP A 169 -8.23 -22.69 -0.05
N ALA A 170 -7.83 -22.73 -1.33
CA ALA A 170 -6.73 -21.91 -1.85
C ALA A 170 -6.99 -20.40 -1.67
N MET A 171 -8.23 -19.94 -1.85
CA MET A 171 -8.62 -18.54 -1.63
C MET A 171 -8.40 -18.07 -0.19
N GLN A 172 -8.47 -18.97 0.81
CA GLN A 172 -8.27 -18.64 2.22
C GLN A 172 -6.86 -18.90 2.72
N THR A 173 -6.16 -19.89 2.16
CA THR A 173 -4.86 -20.33 2.67
C THR A 173 -3.69 -19.69 1.93
N THR A 174 -3.90 -19.20 0.71
CA THR A 174 -2.84 -18.50 -0.04
C THR A 174 -2.60 -17.14 0.62
N PRO A 175 -1.36 -16.83 1.03
CA PRO A 175 -1.04 -15.52 1.60
C PRO A 175 -1.43 -14.40 0.64
N ALA A 176 -2.07 -13.35 1.16
CA ALA A 176 -2.59 -12.25 0.37
C ALA A 176 -1.54 -11.61 -0.56
N PHE A 177 -0.31 -11.46 -0.07
CA PHE A 177 0.80 -10.85 -0.81
C PHE A 177 1.11 -11.55 -2.14
N VAL A 178 0.89 -12.87 -2.20
CA VAL A 178 1.18 -13.68 -3.41
C VAL A 178 0.28 -13.28 -4.57
N TYR A 179 -1.01 -13.01 -4.31
CA TYR A 179 -1.96 -12.64 -5.36
C TYR A 179 -2.22 -11.13 -5.46
N LEU A 180 -1.75 -10.33 -4.49
CA LEU A 180 -1.82 -8.86 -4.52
C LEU A 180 -1.14 -8.30 -5.79
N VAL A 181 0.05 -8.78 -6.11
CA VAL A 181 0.83 -8.31 -7.28
C VAL A 181 0.09 -8.58 -8.60
N PRO A 182 -0.36 -9.82 -8.90
CA PRO A 182 -1.24 -10.07 -10.05
C PRO A 182 -2.51 -9.21 -10.07
N VAL A 183 -3.16 -8.99 -8.92
CA VAL A 183 -4.37 -8.14 -8.85
C VAL A 183 -4.04 -6.70 -9.23
N VAL A 184 -2.92 -6.14 -8.74
CA VAL A 184 -2.47 -4.80 -9.15
C VAL A 184 -2.17 -4.76 -10.65
N MET A 185 -1.51 -5.78 -11.20
CA MET A 185 -1.21 -5.82 -12.63
C MET A 185 -2.48 -5.86 -13.51
N LEU A 186 -3.55 -6.51 -13.05
CA LEU A 186 -4.79 -6.71 -13.83
C LEU A 186 -5.83 -5.62 -13.57
N PHE A 187 -6.04 -5.24 -12.32
CA PHE A 187 -7.08 -4.31 -11.88
C PHE A 187 -6.55 -2.90 -11.58
N GLY A 188 -5.23 -2.72 -11.47
CA GLY A 188 -4.60 -1.47 -11.07
C GLY A 188 -4.54 -1.30 -9.55
N ILE A 189 -4.21 -0.09 -9.09
CA ILE A 189 -4.19 0.28 -7.67
C ILE A 189 -5.47 1.00 -7.22
N GLY A 190 -5.63 1.14 -5.91
CA GLY A 190 -6.70 1.90 -5.28
C GLY A 190 -7.78 1.04 -4.63
N ASN A 191 -8.86 1.72 -4.21
CA ASN A 191 -9.90 1.12 -3.37
C ASN A 191 -10.65 -0.06 -4.02
N ALA A 192 -11.00 0.01 -5.31
CA ALA A 192 -11.75 -1.05 -5.99
C ALA A 192 -10.96 -2.37 -6.12
N PRO A 193 -9.67 -2.39 -6.52
CA PRO A 193 -8.79 -3.56 -6.37
C PRO A 193 -8.74 -4.10 -4.93
N GLY A 194 -8.70 -3.21 -3.93
CA GLY A 194 -8.80 -3.59 -2.51
C GLY A 194 -10.07 -4.37 -2.17
N VAL A 195 -11.23 -3.91 -2.68
CA VAL A 195 -12.51 -4.61 -2.55
C VAL A 195 -12.45 -5.99 -3.22
N ILE A 196 -11.82 -6.12 -4.39
CA ILE A 196 -11.68 -7.40 -5.09
C ILE A 196 -10.85 -8.39 -4.28
N VAL A 197 -9.68 -7.97 -3.78
CA VAL A 197 -8.83 -8.76 -2.87
C VAL A 197 -9.63 -9.22 -1.66
N THR A 198 -10.43 -8.31 -1.10
CA THR A 198 -11.29 -8.58 0.06
C THR A 198 -12.39 -9.58 -0.26
N ILE A 199 -13.05 -9.47 -1.41
CA ILE A 199 -14.06 -10.44 -1.87
C ILE A 199 -13.45 -11.82 -2.02
N ILE A 200 -12.28 -11.95 -2.68
CA ILE A 200 -11.61 -13.25 -2.87
C ILE A 200 -11.41 -13.95 -1.52
N PHE A 201 -10.92 -13.22 -0.52
CA PHE A 201 -10.65 -13.79 0.79
C PHE A 201 -11.93 -14.07 1.59
N ALA A 202 -12.89 -13.13 1.58
CA ALA A 202 -14.10 -13.17 2.38
C ALA A 202 -15.26 -13.98 1.78
N LEU A 203 -15.21 -14.39 0.51
CA LEU A 203 -16.26 -15.16 -0.15
C LEU A 203 -16.35 -16.60 0.37
N ALA A 204 -15.21 -17.24 0.59
CA ALA A 204 -15.11 -18.66 0.91
C ALA A 204 -15.88 -19.12 2.18
N PRO A 205 -15.84 -18.42 3.35
CA PRO A 205 -16.59 -18.86 4.53
C PRO A 205 -18.10 -18.75 4.32
N LEU A 206 -18.58 -17.72 3.61
CA LEU A 206 -20.00 -17.57 3.29
C LEU A 206 -20.50 -18.71 2.39
N VAL A 207 -19.75 -19.05 1.35
CA VAL A 207 -20.07 -20.19 0.46
C VAL A 207 -20.13 -21.48 1.27
N ARG A 208 -19.12 -21.72 2.13
CA ARG A 208 -19.00 -22.94 2.93
C ARG A 208 -20.12 -23.07 3.95
N LEU A 209 -20.43 -22.02 4.69
CA LEU A 209 -21.47 -22.03 5.72
C LEU A 209 -22.90 -22.02 5.13
N THR A 210 -23.08 -21.46 3.94
CA THR A 210 -24.34 -21.59 3.19
C THR A 210 -24.55 -23.04 2.74
N ASN A 211 -23.52 -23.65 2.14
CA ASN A 211 -23.56 -25.05 1.73
C ASN A 211 -23.86 -25.98 2.92
N LEU A 212 -23.12 -25.80 4.03
CA LEU A 212 -23.30 -26.57 5.25
C LEU A 212 -24.72 -26.42 5.81
N GLY A 213 -25.22 -25.18 5.91
CA GLY A 213 -26.53 -24.89 6.47
C GLY A 213 -27.67 -25.59 5.72
N ILE A 214 -27.61 -25.62 4.39
CA ILE A 214 -28.63 -26.26 3.56
C ILE A 214 -28.57 -27.79 3.68
N ARG A 215 -27.36 -28.36 3.71
CA ARG A 215 -27.15 -29.82 3.85
C ARG A 215 -27.50 -30.36 5.23
N GLN A 216 -27.41 -29.53 6.27
CA GLN A 216 -27.77 -29.91 7.64
C GLN A 216 -29.27 -29.83 7.94
N VAL A 217 -30.09 -29.35 6.99
CA VAL A 217 -31.55 -29.38 7.13
C VAL A 217 -32.00 -30.84 7.24
N ARG A 218 -32.78 -31.14 8.28
CA ARG A 218 -33.19 -32.52 8.56
C ARG A 218 -33.96 -33.13 7.37
N PRO A 219 -33.62 -34.37 6.95
CA PRO A 219 -34.27 -35.02 5.81
C PRO A 219 -35.78 -35.22 5.97
N ASP A 220 -36.26 -35.49 7.18
CA ASP A 220 -37.67 -35.74 7.46
C ASP A 220 -38.56 -34.51 7.16
N LEU A 221 -38.06 -33.31 7.43
CA LEU A 221 -38.75 -32.05 7.08
C LEU A 221 -38.81 -31.86 5.55
N VAL A 222 -37.79 -32.31 4.84
CA VAL A 222 -37.71 -32.23 3.37
C VAL A 222 -38.65 -33.24 2.72
N GLU A 223 -38.69 -34.47 3.22
CA GLU A 223 -39.60 -35.53 2.77
C GLU A 223 -41.06 -35.15 3.02
N ALA A 224 -41.38 -34.63 4.21
CA ALA A 224 -42.71 -34.12 4.53
C ALA A 224 -43.13 -33.01 3.54
N ALA A 225 -42.30 -32.00 3.32
CA ALA A 225 -42.61 -30.93 2.38
C ALA A 225 -42.83 -31.44 0.94
N ARG A 226 -42.04 -32.42 0.48
CA ARG A 226 -42.24 -33.06 -0.83
C ARG A 226 -43.54 -33.86 -0.90
N ALA A 227 -43.93 -34.56 0.16
CA ALA A 227 -45.19 -35.29 0.23
C ALA A 227 -46.42 -34.36 0.11
N TYR A 228 -46.31 -33.11 0.58
CA TYR A 228 -47.32 -32.06 0.38
C TYR A 228 -47.23 -31.37 -1.00
N GLY A 229 -46.43 -31.88 -1.94
CA GLY A 229 -46.34 -31.38 -3.31
C GLY A 229 -45.45 -30.13 -3.49
N ALA A 230 -44.56 -29.84 -2.54
CA ALA A 230 -43.65 -28.69 -2.67
C ALA A 230 -42.68 -28.88 -3.86
N SER A 231 -42.65 -27.90 -4.78
CA SER A 231 -41.68 -27.86 -5.87
C SER A 231 -40.25 -27.62 -5.33
N PRO A 232 -39.18 -27.91 -6.09
CA PRO A 232 -37.81 -27.68 -5.64
C PRO A 232 -37.54 -26.23 -5.20
N TRP A 233 -38.16 -25.27 -5.89
CA TRP A 233 -38.07 -23.86 -5.52
C TRP A 233 -38.82 -23.54 -4.22
N GLN A 234 -39.99 -24.14 -4.00
CA GLN A 234 -40.75 -23.99 -2.75
C GLN A 234 -40.02 -24.66 -1.58
N LEU A 235 -39.42 -25.83 -1.82
CA LEU A 235 -38.60 -26.53 -0.84
C LEU A 235 -37.38 -25.69 -0.44
N LEU A 236 -36.66 -25.14 -1.42
CA LEU A 236 -35.51 -24.28 -1.15
C LEU A 236 -35.93 -23.00 -0.40
N SER A 237 -36.89 -22.25 -0.94
CA SER A 237 -37.24 -20.91 -0.41
C SER A 237 -38.05 -20.94 0.89
N ARG A 238 -38.90 -21.95 1.10
CA ARG A 238 -39.81 -22.00 2.26
C ARG A 238 -39.39 -22.97 3.35
N VAL A 239 -38.50 -23.92 3.07
CA VAL A 239 -38.06 -24.93 4.05
C VAL A 239 -36.56 -24.81 4.29
N GLN A 240 -35.73 -25.02 3.25
CA GLN A 240 -34.30 -25.13 3.43
C GLN A 240 -33.65 -23.79 3.81
N LEU A 241 -33.90 -22.72 3.06
CA LEU A 241 -33.29 -21.40 3.35
C LEU A 241 -33.67 -20.90 4.75
N PRO A 242 -34.95 -20.88 5.18
CA PRO A 242 -35.32 -20.46 6.54
C PRO A 242 -34.62 -21.26 7.64
N LEU A 243 -34.49 -22.59 7.47
CA LEU A 243 -33.83 -23.46 8.45
C LEU A 243 -32.29 -23.33 8.41
N ALA A 244 -31.72 -23.00 7.26
CA ALA A 244 -30.29 -22.75 7.07
C ALA A 244 -29.85 -21.34 7.47
N MET A 245 -30.79 -20.39 7.67
CA MET A 245 -30.49 -18.99 7.97
C MET A 245 -29.48 -18.79 9.12
N PRO A 246 -29.50 -19.54 10.24
CA PRO A 246 -28.51 -19.36 11.29
C PRO A 246 -27.07 -19.61 10.81
N SER A 247 -26.87 -20.64 9.98
CA SER A 247 -25.57 -20.97 9.40
C SER A 247 -25.18 -19.94 8.34
N ILE A 248 -26.12 -19.53 7.48
CA ILE A 248 -25.89 -18.48 6.48
C ILE A 248 -25.46 -17.17 7.17
N MET A 249 -26.16 -16.76 8.22
CA MET A 249 -25.84 -15.55 8.99
C MET A 249 -24.49 -15.63 9.69
N ALA A 250 -24.09 -16.81 10.18
CA ALA A 250 -22.73 -17.04 10.65
C ALA A 250 -21.70 -16.83 9.52
N GLY A 251 -22.01 -17.30 8.30
CA GLY A 251 -21.20 -17.07 7.10
C GLY A 251 -21.07 -15.59 6.75
N ILE A 252 -22.17 -14.85 6.77
CA ILE A 252 -22.17 -13.41 6.52
C ILE A 252 -21.32 -12.68 7.56
N ASN A 253 -21.46 -13.03 8.83
CA ASN A 253 -20.67 -12.42 9.90
C ASN A 253 -19.18 -12.75 9.75
N GLN A 254 -18.82 -13.99 9.38
CA GLN A 254 -17.43 -14.35 9.10
C GLN A 254 -16.87 -13.57 7.91
N SER A 255 -17.60 -13.47 6.81
CA SER A 255 -17.19 -12.66 5.66
C SER A 255 -16.99 -11.19 6.02
N LEU A 256 -17.88 -10.63 6.84
CA LEU A 256 -17.76 -9.27 7.35
C LEU A 256 -16.49 -9.08 8.20
N MET A 257 -16.21 -9.98 9.14
CA MET A 257 -15.04 -9.90 10.02
C MET A 257 -13.72 -10.09 9.25
N LEU A 258 -13.68 -11.03 8.31
CA LEU A 258 -12.52 -11.20 7.43
C LEU A 258 -12.34 -10.00 6.51
N SER A 259 -13.43 -9.38 6.06
CA SER A 259 -13.35 -8.18 5.23
C SER A 259 -12.67 -7.04 5.97
N LEU A 260 -13.03 -6.81 7.24
CA LEU A 260 -12.38 -5.80 8.09
C LEU A 260 -10.91 -6.08 8.35
N SER A 261 -10.54 -7.36 8.57
CA SER A 261 -9.14 -7.77 8.75
C SER A 261 -8.33 -7.52 7.48
N MET A 262 -8.93 -7.75 6.31
CA MET A 262 -8.29 -7.57 5.02
C MET A 262 -8.03 -6.10 4.66
N VAL A 263 -8.75 -5.14 5.26
CA VAL A 263 -8.57 -3.71 4.97
C VAL A 263 -7.13 -3.26 5.22
N VAL A 264 -6.48 -3.72 6.30
CA VAL A 264 -5.09 -3.35 6.61
C VAL A 264 -4.13 -3.87 5.55
N ILE A 265 -4.31 -5.12 5.11
CA ILE A 265 -3.45 -5.72 4.07
C ILE A 265 -3.71 -5.05 2.71
N ALA A 266 -4.98 -4.78 2.38
CA ALA A 266 -5.37 -4.10 1.16
C ALA A 266 -4.79 -2.68 1.08
N SER A 267 -4.57 -2.00 2.22
CA SER A 267 -3.92 -0.69 2.25
C SER A 267 -2.50 -0.66 1.70
N MET A 268 -1.84 -1.81 1.52
CA MET A 268 -0.52 -1.89 0.87
C MET A 268 -0.56 -1.64 -0.65
N ILE A 269 -1.74 -1.61 -1.27
CA ILE A 269 -1.94 -1.31 -2.70
C ILE A 269 -2.73 -0.01 -2.92
N ALA A 270 -2.44 1.01 -2.11
CA ALA A 270 -3.10 2.32 -2.09
C ALA A 270 -4.60 2.29 -1.77
N VAL A 271 -5.02 1.36 -0.91
CA VAL A 271 -6.40 1.36 -0.40
C VAL A 271 -6.48 2.27 0.80
N GLY A 272 -7.32 3.31 0.68
CA GLY A 272 -7.53 4.32 1.71
C GLY A 272 -8.29 3.81 2.93
N GLY A 273 -8.52 4.73 3.86
CA GLY A 273 -9.25 4.48 5.10
C GLY A 273 -8.35 4.16 6.28
N LEU A 274 -8.94 3.58 7.32
CA LEU A 274 -8.27 3.35 8.61
C LEU A 274 -7.07 2.39 8.50
N GLY A 275 -7.11 1.42 7.56
CA GLY A 275 -6.00 0.50 7.33
C GLY A 275 -4.71 1.23 6.95
N GLN A 276 -4.80 2.23 6.08
CA GLN A 276 -3.65 3.03 5.66
C GLN A 276 -3.15 3.92 6.80
N MET A 277 -4.05 4.41 7.66
CA MET A 277 -3.65 5.15 8.88
C MET A 277 -2.84 4.26 9.83
N VAL A 278 -3.24 2.99 10.01
CA VAL A 278 -2.49 2.02 10.81
C VAL A 278 -1.12 1.73 10.19
N LEU A 279 -1.06 1.45 8.88
CA LEU A 279 0.21 1.20 8.19
C LEU A 279 1.16 2.40 8.28
N ARG A 280 0.64 3.62 8.10
CA ARG A 280 1.43 4.85 8.28
C ARG A 280 1.95 5.01 9.70
N GLY A 281 1.12 4.75 10.71
CA GLY A 281 1.55 4.83 12.11
C GLY A 281 2.65 3.83 12.43
N ILE A 282 2.54 2.59 11.94
CA ILE A 282 3.58 1.55 12.08
C ILE A 282 4.87 1.98 11.35
N GLY A 283 4.75 2.45 10.11
CA GLY A 283 5.92 2.89 9.33
C GLY A 283 6.64 4.10 9.92
N ARG A 284 5.88 5.03 10.51
CA ARG A 284 6.40 6.26 11.14
C ARG A 284 6.82 6.09 12.60
N LEU A 285 6.62 4.90 13.17
CA LEU A 285 6.70 4.66 14.63
C LEU A 285 5.82 5.60 15.45
N ASP A 286 4.77 6.15 14.84
CA ASP A 286 3.76 6.91 15.52
C ASP A 286 2.72 5.93 16.07
N MET A 287 3.03 5.40 17.26
CA MET A 287 2.15 4.49 17.98
C MET A 287 0.79 5.13 18.29
N GLY A 288 0.74 6.46 18.42
CA GLY A 288 -0.50 7.21 18.60
C GLY A 288 -1.40 7.09 17.38
N LEU A 289 -0.88 7.46 16.20
CA LEU A 289 -1.60 7.36 14.92
C LEU A 289 -2.06 5.92 14.64
N ALA A 290 -1.17 4.93 14.84
CA ALA A 290 -1.49 3.51 14.65
C ALA A 290 -2.61 3.06 15.60
N THR A 291 -2.55 3.47 16.86
CA THR A 291 -3.56 3.12 17.88
C THR A 291 -4.91 3.77 17.57
N ILE A 292 -4.94 5.05 17.17
CA ILE A 292 -6.16 5.76 16.80
C ILE A 292 -6.84 5.06 15.61
N GLY A 293 -6.07 4.75 14.56
CA GLY A 293 -6.56 4.00 13.40
C GLY A 293 -7.09 2.61 13.79
N GLY A 294 -6.33 1.87 14.61
CA GLY A 294 -6.68 0.54 15.08
C GLY A 294 -7.96 0.52 15.95
N VAL A 295 -8.09 1.46 16.89
CA VAL A 295 -9.30 1.63 17.71
C VAL A 295 -10.50 1.98 16.82
N GLY A 296 -10.31 2.82 15.80
CA GLY A 296 -11.34 3.09 14.79
C GLY A 296 -11.83 1.81 14.10
N ILE A 297 -10.91 0.94 13.66
CA ILE A 297 -11.25 -0.33 13.02
C ILE A 297 -12.00 -1.23 13.99
N VAL A 298 -11.54 -1.34 15.24
CA VAL A 298 -12.18 -2.16 16.28
C VAL A 298 -13.60 -1.66 16.59
N LEU A 299 -13.80 -0.35 16.70
CA LEU A 299 -15.13 0.24 16.94
C LEU A 299 -16.09 -0.06 15.79
N LEU A 300 -15.64 0.09 14.53
CA LEU A 300 -16.43 -0.31 13.36
C LEU A 300 -16.72 -1.81 13.35
N ALA A 301 -15.73 -2.63 13.67
CA ALA A 301 -15.86 -4.09 13.71
C ALA A 301 -16.88 -4.53 14.76
N ILE A 302 -16.79 -4.03 15.99
CA ILE A 302 -17.76 -4.32 17.05
C ILE A 302 -19.15 -3.85 16.65
N MET A 303 -19.28 -2.64 16.10
CA MET A 303 -20.56 -2.12 15.64
C MET A 303 -21.19 -3.07 14.60
N LEU A 304 -20.44 -3.43 13.56
CA LEU A 304 -20.91 -4.27 12.46
C LEU A 304 -21.19 -5.70 12.91
N ASP A 305 -20.35 -6.29 13.76
CA ASP A 305 -20.55 -7.62 14.34
C ASP A 305 -21.86 -7.68 15.14
N ARG A 306 -22.07 -6.71 16.04
CA ARG A 306 -23.28 -6.68 16.89
C ARG A 306 -24.55 -6.46 16.08
N LEU A 307 -24.52 -5.60 15.06
CA LEU A 307 -25.66 -5.38 14.18
C LEU A 307 -25.98 -6.64 13.36
N THR A 308 -24.96 -7.29 12.79
CA THR A 308 -25.11 -8.50 11.98
C THR A 308 -25.65 -9.67 12.81
N GLN A 309 -25.07 -9.92 13.99
CA GLN A 309 -25.54 -10.98 14.89
C GLN A 309 -26.99 -10.76 15.35
N ALA A 310 -27.38 -9.51 15.65
CA ALA A 310 -28.74 -9.20 16.07
C ALA A 310 -29.78 -9.45 14.96
N LEU A 311 -29.39 -9.30 13.69
CA LEU A 311 -30.24 -9.65 12.54
C LEU A 311 -30.36 -11.18 12.37
N GLY A 312 -29.35 -11.94 12.77
CA GLY A 312 -29.32 -13.40 12.63
C GLY A 312 -30.04 -14.20 13.73
N GLN A 313 -30.39 -13.58 14.86
CA GLN A 313 -31.08 -14.27 15.95
C GLN A 313 -32.58 -14.46 15.65
N PRO A 314 -33.13 -15.68 15.81
CA PRO A 314 -34.56 -15.91 15.62
C PRO A 314 -35.37 -15.14 16.67
N ARG A 315 -36.15 -14.15 16.22
CA ARG A 315 -37.03 -13.36 17.08
C ARG A 315 -38.13 -14.24 17.67
N ARG A 316 -38.09 -14.45 19.00
CA ARG A 316 -39.18 -15.11 19.74
C ARG A 316 -40.39 -14.16 19.82
N GLY A 317 -41.37 -14.35 18.92
CA GLY A 317 -42.69 -13.71 18.98
C GLY A 317 -43.20 -13.13 17.66
N VAL A 318 -44.53 -13.08 17.49
CA VAL A 318 -45.23 -12.51 16.32
C VAL A 318 -45.25 -10.97 16.44
N ARG A 319 -44.10 -10.31 16.29
CA ARG A 319 -44.03 -8.86 16.14
C ARG A 319 -43.46 -8.50 14.78
N HIS A 320 -44.27 -7.83 13.97
CA HIS A 320 -43.82 -7.33 12.68
C HIS A 320 -42.84 -6.16 12.86
N TRP A 321 -41.93 -5.98 11.89
CA TRP A 321 -40.87 -4.96 11.93
C TRP A 321 -41.39 -3.53 12.16
N TYR A 322 -42.58 -3.19 11.65
CA TYR A 322 -43.22 -1.88 11.82
C TYR A 322 -43.80 -1.64 13.23
N GLN A 323 -43.84 -2.65 14.10
CA GLN A 323 -44.34 -2.53 15.48
C GLN A 323 -43.21 -2.21 16.48
N THR A 324 -41.95 -2.21 16.02
CA THR A 324 -40.75 -1.92 16.80
C THR A 324 -40.04 -0.68 16.28
N GLY A 325 -39.16 -0.10 17.10
CA GLY A 325 -38.33 1.04 16.69
C GLY A 325 -39.10 2.37 16.57
N PRO A 326 -38.52 3.35 15.86
CA PRO A 326 -39.16 4.64 15.61
C PRO A 326 -40.44 4.51 14.79
N ALA A 327 -40.52 3.56 13.83
CA ALA A 327 -41.73 3.31 13.05
C ALA A 327 -42.90 2.86 13.95
N GLY A 328 -42.64 1.97 14.92
CA GLY A 328 -43.65 1.55 15.90
C GLY A 328 -44.07 2.65 16.88
N LEU A 329 -43.17 3.58 17.21
CA LEU A 329 -43.47 4.75 18.02
C LEU A 329 -44.38 5.73 17.27
N VAL A 330 -44.07 6.01 16.00
CA VAL A 330 -44.92 6.81 15.11
C VAL A 330 -46.28 6.14 14.92
N LEU A 331 -46.34 4.82 14.68
CA LEU A 331 -47.61 4.10 14.53
C LEU A 331 -48.48 4.16 15.81
N ARG A 332 -47.86 4.15 16.99
CA ARG A 332 -48.57 4.30 18.28
C ARG A 332 -49.06 5.72 18.51
N LEU A 333 -48.27 6.72 18.12
CA LEU A 333 -48.68 8.12 18.21
C LEU A 333 -49.81 8.44 17.21
N VAL A 334 -49.74 7.89 15.99
CA VAL A 334 -50.78 8.07 14.96
C VAL A 334 -52.06 7.29 15.31
N ARG A 335 -51.96 6.08 15.87
CA ARG A 335 -53.15 5.33 16.36
C ARG A 335 -53.72 5.88 17.67
N GLY A 336 -52.89 6.49 18.53
CA GLY A 336 -53.32 7.20 19.73
C GLY A 336 -53.99 8.55 19.44
N ALA A 337 -53.82 9.09 18.24
CA ALA A 337 -54.46 10.33 17.78
C ALA A 337 -55.82 10.13 17.06
N ALA A 338 -56.41 8.93 17.15
CA ALA A 338 -57.75 8.64 16.61
C ALA A 338 -58.87 9.02 17.63
N GLY A 339 -58.76 10.21 18.22
CA GLY A 339 -59.73 10.76 19.16
C GLY A 339 -59.43 12.23 19.44
N GLY A 340 -60.02 13.13 18.64
CA GLY A 340 -59.95 14.57 18.83
C GLY A 340 -59.24 15.29 17.69
N GLY A 341 -60.01 16.08 16.94
CA GLY A 341 -59.54 16.77 15.74
C GLY A 341 -58.52 17.90 15.99
N THR A 342 -58.12 18.45 14.85
CA THR A 342 -57.30 19.66 14.63
C THR A 342 -55.80 19.60 14.94
N ALA A 343 -55.02 19.22 13.93
CA ALA A 343 -53.74 19.84 13.64
C ALA A 343 -53.37 19.70 12.16
N LYS A 344 -53.83 20.67 11.35
CA LYS A 344 -53.21 20.97 10.05
C LYS A 344 -51.87 21.67 10.30
N ARG A 345 -50.93 21.44 9.38
CA ARG A 345 -49.67 22.17 9.10
C ARG A 345 -48.44 21.68 9.86
N LEU A 346 -47.57 20.97 9.14
CA LEU A 346 -46.23 21.47 8.78
C LEU A 346 -45.52 20.38 7.96
N ALA A 347 -45.75 20.43 6.66
CA ALA A 347 -44.86 19.85 5.67
C ALA A 347 -44.78 20.86 4.53
N VAL A 348 -43.58 20.96 3.97
CA VAL A 348 -43.19 21.69 2.76
C VAL A 348 -42.46 23.03 2.99
N LEU A 349 -41.24 23.01 2.44
CA LEU A 349 -40.38 24.07 1.92
C LEU A 349 -39.27 24.65 2.82
N ALA A 350 -38.03 24.29 2.47
CA ALA A 350 -36.97 25.26 2.26
C ALA A 350 -36.22 24.87 0.97
N LEU A 351 -36.36 25.73 -0.03
CA LEU A 351 -35.78 25.67 -1.36
C LEU A 351 -34.46 26.49 -1.37
N VAL A 352 -33.50 26.02 -2.15
CA VAL A 352 -32.45 26.73 -2.92
C VAL A 352 -32.33 28.26 -2.77
N VAL A 353 -31.11 28.75 -2.49
CA VAL A 353 -30.39 29.88 -3.15
C VAL A 353 -28.88 29.62 -2.92
N LEU A 354 -28.11 29.19 -3.94
CA LEU A 354 -27.33 29.96 -4.93
C LEU A 354 -26.22 30.86 -4.35
N ALA A 355 -24.98 30.63 -4.76
CA ALA A 355 -24.02 31.70 -5.01
C ALA A 355 -23.02 31.30 -6.11
N LEU A 356 -23.06 32.07 -7.19
CA LEU A 356 -22.05 32.15 -8.24
C LEU A 356 -20.78 32.85 -7.73
N SER A 357 -19.62 32.35 -8.17
CA SER A 357 -18.42 33.07 -8.64
C SER A 357 -17.30 32.01 -8.77
N LEU A 358 -16.44 31.96 -9.77
CA LEU A 358 -15.59 32.97 -10.41
C LEU A 358 -15.47 32.63 -11.92
N GLY A 359 -15.39 33.57 -12.86
CA GLY A 359 -14.28 34.51 -13.02
C GLY A 359 -13.36 34.00 -14.15
N ALA A 360 -13.52 34.57 -15.35
CA ALA A 360 -12.62 34.31 -16.48
C ALA A 360 -11.30 35.09 -16.26
N GLY A 361 -10.20 34.36 -16.13
CA GLY A 361 -8.85 34.89 -16.30
C GLY A 361 -8.23 34.25 -17.54
N GLY A 362 -7.96 35.05 -18.56
CA GLY A 362 -7.07 34.64 -19.65
C GLY A 362 -5.66 34.46 -19.11
N ALA A 363 -5.33 33.25 -18.67
CA ALA A 363 -3.98 32.84 -18.33
C ALA A 363 -3.31 32.26 -19.57
N MET A 364 -2.02 32.55 -19.76
CA MET A 364 -1.16 31.81 -20.68
C MET A 364 -1.43 30.31 -20.55
N ALA A 365 -1.56 29.60 -21.67
CA ALA A 365 -1.77 28.15 -21.66
C ALA A 365 -0.61 27.48 -20.91
N GLN A 366 -0.87 27.08 -19.65
CA GLN A 366 0.07 26.28 -18.87
C GLN A 366 0.04 24.85 -19.40
N PRO A 367 1.22 24.21 -19.59
CA PRO A 367 1.32 22.92 -20.26
C PRO A 367 0.56 21.78 -19.56
N GLY A 368 0.34 21.87 -18.24
CA GLY A 368 -0.33 20.83 -17.45
C GLY A 368 -1.84 21.00 -17.25
N LYS A 369 -2.47 22.06 -17.76
CA LYS A 369 -3.86 22.41 -17.42
C LYS A 369 -4.84 21.27 -17.76
N GLY A 370 -5.57 20.79 -16.76
CA GLY A 370 -6.55 19.70 -16.88
C GLY A 370 -5.95 18.30 -16.91
N ILE A 371 -4.63 18.16 -16.71
CA ILE A 371 -3.95 16.87 -16.63
C ILE A 371 -3.74 16.52 -15.16
N LYS A 372 -4.36 15.41 -14.74
CA LYS A 372 -4.20 14.86 -13.39
C LYS A 372 -2.88 14.11 -13.26
N VAL A 373 -2.23 14.26 -12.11
CA VAL A 373 -0.98 13.56 -11.77
C VAL A 373 -1.16 12.79 -10.47
N GLN A 374 -0.90 11.49 -10.51
CA GLN A 374 -0.91 10.62 -9.34
C GLN A 374 0.53 10.22 -8.99
N ALA A 375 1.06 10.75 -7.89
CA ALA A 375 2.36 10.37 -7.35
C ALA A 375 2.23 9.10 -6.48
N LEU A 376 3.21 8.20 -6.60
CA LEU A 376 3.41 7.08 -5.68
C LEU A 376 4.68 7.25 -4.85
N GLN A 377 4.71 6.64 -3.68
CA GLN A 377 5.88 6.41 -2.83
C GLN A 377 5.67 5.14 -2.01
N SER A 378 6.68 4.71 -1.24
CA SER A 378 6.47 3.65 -0.25
C SER A 378 5.77 4.17 1.01
N ALA A 379 5.49 3.26 1.95
CA ALA A 379 4.98 3.62 3.27
C ALA A 379 6.00 4.37 4.15
N MET A 380 7.22 4.59 3.66
CA MET A 380 8.23 5.42 4.32
C MET A 380 7.85 6.89 4.24
N ALA A 381 7.62 7.52 5.39
CA ALA A 381 7.21 8.91 5.43
C ALA A 381 8.34 9.88 5.05
N GLU A 382 9.59 9.45 5.23
CA GLU A 382 10.80 10.17 4.85
C GLU A 382 10.87 10.44 3.33
N GLU A 383 10.08 9.73 2.52
CA GLU A 383 9.97 9.95 1.07
C GLU A 383 8.93 11.03 0.71
N THR A 384 8.11 11.47 1.67
CA THR A 384 7.00 12.39 1.38
C THR A 384 7.48 13.80 1.06
N PHE A 385 8.54 14.28 1.70
CA PHE A 385 9.09 15.61 1.44
C PHE A 385 9.56 15.76 -0.01
N GLN A 386 10.38 14.81 -0.48
CA GLN A 386 10.88 14.80 -1.85
C GLN A 386 9.76 14.59 -2.89
N THR A 387 8.79 13.72 -2.60
CA THR A 387 7.64 13.49 -3.50
C THR A 387 6.73 14.72 -3.58
N MET A 388 6.49 15.39 -2.45
CA MET A 388 5.66 16.60 -2.39
C MET A 388 6.32 17.78 -3.09
N LEU A 389 7.66 17.90 -3.02
CA LEU A 389 8.40 18.93 -3.76
C LEU A 389 8.19 18.80 -5.28
N VAL A 390 8.17 17.57 -5.82
CA VAL A 390 7.85 17.32 -7.23
C VAL A 390 6.41 17.72 -7.54
N ASN A 391 5.44 17.37 -6.68
CA ASN A 391 4.05 17.80 -6.85
C ASN A 391 3.93 19.33 -6.89
N ARG A 392 4.55 20.05 -5.95
CA ARG A 392 4.56 21.53 -5.92
C ARG A 392 5.12 22.12 -7.21
N ALA A 393 6.17 21.52 -7.77
CA ALA A 393 6.75 21.97 -9.03
C ALA A 393 5.80 21.70 -10.23
N LEU A 394 5.12 20.56 -10.26
CA LEU A 394 4.11 20.25 -11.28
C LEU A 394 2.87 21.15 -11.18
N GLU A 395 2.41 21.49 -9.98
CA GLU A 395 1.32 22.45 -9.76
C GLU A 395 1.65 23.82 -10.40
N LYS A 396 2.91 24.26 -10.37
CA LYS A 396 3.35 25.50 -11.05
C LYS A 396 3.33 25.42 -12.57
N LEU A 397 3.41 24.22 -13.12
CA LEU A 397 3.23 23.97 -14.57
C LEU A 397 1.75 23.75 -14.95
N GLY A 398 0.83 23.83 -13.98
CA GLY A 398 -0.62 23.76 -14.17
C GLY A 398 -1.22 22.36 -14.04
N TYR A 399 -0.46 21.37 -13.60
CA TYR A 399 -0.96 20.00 -13.38
C TYR A 399 -1.84 19.91 -12.13
N GLU A 400 -2.84 19.02 -12.17
CA GLU A 400 -3.73 18.72 -11.05
C GLU A 400 -3.20 17.53 -10.24
N THR A 401 -2.33 17.80 -9.27
CA THR A 401 -1.74 16.75 -8.42
C THR A 401 -2.77 16.17 -7.45
N GLN A 402 -2.88 14.84 -7.45
CA GLN A 402 -3.70 14.09 -6.52
C GLN A 402 -2.93 13.83 -5.21
N PRO A 403 -3.62 13.50 -4.10
CA PRO A 403 -2.96 13.06 -2.87
C PRO A 403 -2.00 11.91 -3.15
N ILE A 404 -0.83 11.95 -2.50
CA ILE A 404 0.21 10.93 -2.67
C ILE A 404 -0.35 9.59 -2.20
N GLN A 405 -0.16 8.55 -3.02
CA GLN A 405 -0.56 7.19 -2.68
C GLN A 405 0.67 6.38 -2.24
N GLU A 406 0.54 5.70 -1.10
CA GLU A 406 1.58 4.85 -0.54
C GLU A 406 1.36 3.40 -1.01
N VAL A 407 2.37 2.84 -1.67
CA VAL A 407 2.35 1.50 -2.28
C VAL A 407 3.73 0.88 -2.13
N ASP A 408 3.81 -0.42 -1.88
CA ASP A 408 5.10 -1.12 -1.85
C ASP A 408 5.87 -0.99 -3.19
N TYR A 409 7.21 -0.93 -3.14
CA TYR A 409 8.03 -0.55 -4.30
C TYR A 409 7.77 -1.37 -5.57
N PRO A 410 7.68 -2.72 -5.54
CA PRO A 410 7.41 -3.51 -6.73
C PRO A 410 6.05 -3.16 -7.36
N ALA A 411 5.00 -3.03 -6.54
CA ALA A 411 3.67 -2.66 -6.99
C ALA A 411 3.63 -1.21 -7.53
N ALA A 412 4.40 -0.29 -6.95
CA ALA A 412 4.52 1.08 -7.43
C ALA A 412 5.14 1.14 -8.85
N HIS A 413 6.23 0.41 -9.11
CA HIS A 413 6.84 0.36 -10.45
C HIS A 413 5.88 -0.22 -11.49
N ILE A 414 5.18 -1.31 -11.14
CA ILE A 414 4.16 -1.91 -12.01
C ILE A 414 3.03 -0.93 -12.30
N ALA A 415 2.49 -0.26 -11.28
CA ALA A 415 1.38 0.68 -11.42
C ALA A 415 1.76 1.87 -12.32
N VAL A 416 2.97 2.44 -12.15
CA VAL A 416 3.48 3.50 -13.03
C VAL A 416 3.69 2.98 -14.45
N ALA A 417 4.28 1.79 -14.64
CA ALA A 417 4.49 1.20 -15.96
C ALA A 417 3.17 0.94 -16.70
N ASN A 418 2.13 0.59 -15.95
CA ASN A 418 0.80 0.30 -16.44
C ASN A 418 -0.09 1.52 -16.62
N GLY A 419 0.37 2.72 -16.22
CA GLY A 419 -0.35 3.98 -16.34
C GLY A 419 -1.44 4.20 -15.28
N ASP A 420 -1.49 3.36 -14.24
CA ASP A 420 -2.43 3.52 -13.11
C ASP A 420 -1.99 4.67 -12.18
N ALA A 421 -0.71 5.02 -12.22
CA ALA A 421 -0.14 6.21 -11.61
C ALA A 421 0.86 6.89 -12.54
N THR A 422 1.22 8.14 -12.23
CA THR A 422 2.03 8.97 -13.13
C THR A 422 3.53 8.79 -12.89
N PHE A 423 3.99 8.95 -11.65
CA PHE A 423 5.42 8.93 -11.34
C PHE A 423 5.75 8.43 -9.92
N LEU A 424 7.01 8.05 -9.74
CA LEU A 424 7.67 7.69 -8.49
C LEU A 424 8.96 8.55 -8.38
N ALA A 425 9.07 9.40 -7.36
CA ALA A 425 10.26 10.26 -7.17
C ALA A 425 11.43 9.57 -6.43
N VAL A 426 11.20 8.34 -5.97
CA VAL A 426 12.06 7.61 -5.04
C VAL A 426 12.57 6.30 -5.65
N HIS A 427 12.82 6.28 -6.97
CA HIS A 427 13.47 5.13 -7.60
C HIS A 427 14.97 5.18 -7.30
N TRP A 428 15.45 4.27 -6.45
CA TRP A 428 16.86 4.13 -6.12
C TRP A 428 17.60 3.39 -7.25
N ASP A 429 18.50 4.08 -7.94
CA ASP A 429 19.31 3.52 -9.03
C ASP A 429 20.73 3.24 -8.51
N PRO A 430 21.23 1.98 -8.49
CA PRO A 430 20.66 0.76 -9.09
C PRO A 430 19.83 -0.14 -8.15
N LEU A 431 19.59 0.21 -6.88
CA LEU A 431 18.93 -0.68 -5.90
C LEU A 431 17.58 -1.25 -6.38
N HIS A 432 16.79 -0.47 -7.11
CA HIS A 432 15.47 -0.82 -7.63
C HIS A 432 15.48 -1.30 -9.08
N GLN A 433 16.66 -1.67 -9.63
CA GLN A 433 16.79 -2.09 -11.02
C GLN A 433 15.91 -3.30 -11.35
N SER A 434 15.85 -4.30 -10.46
CA SER A 434 15.00 -5.48 -10.65
C SER A 434 13.51 -5.13 -10.73
N TYR A 435 13.02 -4.20 -9.91
CA TYR A 435 11.64 -3.73 -9.97
C TYR A 435 11.34 -2.96 -11.25
N TYR A 436 12.29 -2.14 -11.70
CA TYR A 436 12.20 -1.42 -12.97
C TYR A 436 12.09 -2.38 -14.16
N ASP A 437 12.97 -3.37 -14.22
CA ASP A 437 13.01 -4.35 -15.30
C ASP A 437 11.77 -5.25 -15.30
N ASN A 438 11.37 -5.75 -14.12
CA ASN A 438 10.17 -6.58 -13.95
C ASN A 438 8.88 -5.82 -14.27
N ALA A 439 8.85 -4.49 -14.11
CA ALA A 439 7.72 -3.66 -14.53
C ALA A 439 7.68 -3.39 -16.05
N GLY A 440 8.66 -3.88 -16.82
CA GLY A 440 8.78 -3.72 -18.26
C GLY A 440 9.89 -2.76 -18.70
N GLY A 441 10.71 -2.28 -17.76
CA GLY A 441 11.90 -1.47 -18.01
C GLY A 441 11.65 -0.28 -18.93
N ASP A 442 12.63 0.02 -19.77
CA ASP A 442 12.56 1.11 -20.75
C ASP A 442 11.48 0.94 -21.82
N ALA A 443 10.81 -0.21 -21.92
CA ALA A 443 9.67 -0.32 -22.83
C ALA A 443 8.43 0.42 -22.31
N LYS A 444 8.25 0.49 -20.98
CA LYS A 444 7.05 1.08 -20.34
C LYS A 444 7.33 2.27 -19.43
N LEU A 445 8.56 2.36 -18.91
CA LEU A 445 8.98 3.38 -17.98
C LEU A 445 10.01 4.29 -18.63
N LEU A 446 10.09 5.51 -18.11
CA LEU A 446 11.16 6.44 -18.39
C LEU A 446 11.79 6.86 -17.06
N ARG A 447 13.08 6.60 -16.89
CA ARG A 447 13.87 7.01 -15.72
C ARG A 447 14.63 8.29 -16.03
N VAL A 448 14.37 9.34 -15.24
CA VAL A 448 14.77 10.72 -15.57
C VAL A 448 15.55 11.36 -14.43
N GLY A 449 16.53 12.18 -14.78
CA GLY A 449 17.27 13.04 -13.85
C GLY A 449 18.21 12.28 -12.91
N GLN A 450 18.85 13.01 -12.00
CA GLN A 450 19.58 12.50 -10.84
C GLN A 450 19.05 13.29 -9.64
N TYR A 451 17.88 12.90 -9.17
CA TYR A 451 17.05 13.77 -8.34
C TYR A 451 17.68 14.02 -6.97
N ALA A 452 18.11 12.99 -6.25
CA ALA A 452 18.93 13.13 -5.05
C ALA A 452 20.05 12.08 -5.03
N GLY A 453 21.29 12.52 -4.83
CA GLY A 453 22.49 11.68 -4.90
C GLY A 453 23.74 12.54 -4.68
N PRO A 454 24.91 11.93 -4.39
CA PRO A 454 25.16 10.49 -4.21
C PRO A 454 24.70 9.99 -2.82
N ALA A 455 23.95 8.89 -2.82
CA ALA A 455 23.44 8.22 -1.62
C ALA A 455 24.34 7.05 -1.22
N ALA A 456 24.62 6.92 0.08
CA ALA A 456 25.44 5.84 0.62
C ALA A 456 24.57 4.75 1.25
N GLN A 457 25.07 3.51 1.22
CA GLN A 457 24.47 2.33 1.81
C GLN A 457 25.57 1.45 2.39
N GLY A 458 25.27 0.67 3.42
CA GLY A 458 26.28 -0.19 4.03
C GLY A 458 25.93 -0.67 5.43
N TYR A 459 26.87 -1.41 5.99
CA TYR A 459 26.81 -1.97 7.33
C TYR A 459 27.58 -1.10 8.31
N LEU A 460 27.08 -0.97 9.53
CA LEU A 460 27.72 -0.21 10.59
C LEU A 460 27.69 -0.98 11.89
N ILE A 461 28.71 -0.70 12.71
CA ILE A 461 28.79 -1.11 14.10
C ILE A 461 29.11 0.10 14.99
N ASP A 462 28.84 -0.02 16.29
CA ASP A 462 29.28 1.00 17.25
C ASP A 462 30.80 1.14 17.26
N LYS A 463 31.26 2.38 17.33
CA LYS A 463 32.68 2.71 17.27
C LYS A 463 33.47 2.10 18.43
N ALA A 464 32.86 2.04 19.62
CA ALA A 464 33.51 1.49 20.81
C ALA A 464 33.89 0.01 20.64
N THR A 465 32.97 -0.81 20.11
CA THR A 465 33.23 -2.21 19.81
C THR A 465 34.21 -2.36 18.64
N ALA A 466 34.04 -1.54 17.59
CA ALA A 466 34.94 -1.56 16.44
C ALA A 466 36.40 -1.32 16.83
N GLU A 467 36.67 -0.30 17.64
CA GLU A 467 38.02 0.05 18.08
C GLU A 467 38.58 -0.98 19.07
N ARG A 468 37.74 -1.49 19.99
CA ARG A 468 38.15 -2.46 21.00
C ARG A 468 38.59 -3.80 20.40
N TYR A 469 37.91 -4.26 19.35
CA TYR A 469 38.16 -5.55 18.71
C TYR A 469 38.78 -5.43 17.31
N ASN A 470 39.13 -4.20 16.89
CA ASN A 470 39.70 -3.88 15.58
C ASN A 470 38.87 -4.44 14.41
N ILE A 471 37.56 -4.21 14.45
CA ILE A 471 36.60 -4.66 13.43
C ILE A 471 36.45 -3.56 12.37
N THR A 472 36.89 -3.84 11.15
CA THR A 472 36.85 -2.91 10.01
C THR A 472 36.17 -3.49 8.77
N ASN A 473 36.00 -4.82 8.72
CA ASN A 473 35.40 -5.54 7.61
C ASN A 473 34.34 -6.55 8.11
N ILE A 474 33.21 -6.65 7.40
CA ILE A 474 32.12 -7.57 7.76
C ILE A 474 32.56 -9.05 7.72
N GLU A 475 33.57 -9.40 6.92
CA GLU A 475 34.11 -10.76 6.87
C GLU A 475 34.64 -11.24 8.23
N GLN A 476 35.07 -10.32 9.10
CA GLN A 476 35.54 -10.67 10.45
C GLN A 476 34.43 -11.30 11.31
N LEU A 477 33.16 -11.04 11.00
CA LEU A 477 32.03 -11.66 11.68
C LEU A 477 31.83 -13.14 11.32
N ARG A 478 32.66 -13.72 10.43
CA ARG A 478 32.77 -15.19 10.30
C ARG A 478 33.33 -15.85 11.56
N ASP A 479 34.07 -15.11 12.38
CA ASP A 479 34.51 -15.59 13.68
C ASP A 479 33.32 -15.59 14.65
N PRO A 480 32.86 -16.76 15.15
CA PRO A 480 31.77 -16.83 16.11
C PRO A 480 32.06 -16.04 17.39
N GLY A 481 33.32 -15.87 17.78
CA GLY A 481 33.72 -15.07 18.94
C GLY A 481 33.41 -13.58 18.75
N LEU A 482 33.65 -13.03 17.56
CA LEU A 482 33.31 -11.65 17.22
C LEU A 482 31.81 -11.49 16.95
N ALA A 483 31.19 -12.45 16.27
CA ALA A 483 29.77 -12.41 15.98
C ALA A 483 28.90 -12.39 17.25
N ARG A 484 29.28 -13.17 18.28
CA ARG A 484 28.59 -13.20 19.59
C ARG A 484 28.57 -11.86 20.32
N LEU A 485 29.43 -10.90 19.96
CA LEU A 485 29.36 -9.55 20.54
C LEU A 485 28.05 -8.85 20.18
N PHE A 486 27.47 -9.20 19.04
CA PHE A 486 26.23 -8.63 18.50
C PHE A 486 25.04 -9.60 18.59
N ASP A 487 25.16 -10.67 19.38
CA ASP A 487 24.08 -11.62 19.65
C ASP A 487 23.23 -11.10 20.82
N HIS A 488 21.95 -10.87 20.57
CA HIS A 488 21.04 -10.33 21.57
C HIS A 488 19.88 -11.27 21.93
N ASP A 489 19.80 -12.45 21.32
CA ASP A 489 18.78 -13.45 21.65
C ASP A 489 19.34 -14.79 22.15
N GLY A 490 20.67 -14.93 22.15
CA GLY A 490 21.41 -16.05 22.70
C GLY A 490 21.50 -17.25 21.75
N ASP A 491 21.18 -17.09 20.46
CA ASP A 491 21.29 -18.16 19.47
C ASP A 491 22.74 -18.38 18.96
N GLY A 492 23.67 -17.52 19.37
CA GLY A 492 25.09 -17.58 19.03
C GLY A 492 25.46 -16.83 17.75
N LYS A 493 24.53 -16.15 17.08
CA LYS A 493 24.75 -15.37 15.85
C LYS A 493 24.62 -13.87 16.11
N ALA A 494 25.37 -13.08 15.34
CA ALA A 494 25.21 -11.63 15.31
C ALA A 494 23.84 -11.25 14.73
N ASP A 495 23.09 -10.41 15.44
CA ASP A 495 21.83 -9.85 14.97
C ASP A 495 22.08 -8.63 14.10
N LEU A 496 22.11 -8.83 12.79
CA LEU A 496 22.13 -7.73 11.82
C LEU A 496 20.71 -7.15 11.70
N THR A 497 20.51 -5.96 12.25
CA THR A 497 19.28 -5.19 12.00
C THR A 497 19.25 -4.79 10.53
N GLY A 498 18.28 -5.32 9.76
CA GLY A 498 18.23 -5.15 8.32
C GLY A 498 16.84 -4.81 7.77
N CYS A 499 16.67 -5.01 6.47
CA CYS A 499 15.59 -4.41 5.70
C CYS A 499 14.23 -5.08 5.89
N ASN A 500 13.16 -4.32 5.62
CA ASN A 500 11.83 -4.90 5.49
C ASN A 500 11.82 -5.97 4.39
N PRO A 501 11.04 -7.05 4.57
CA PRO A 501 10.79 -8.01 3.51
C PRO A 501 10.20 -7.31 2.27
N GLY A 502 10.72 -7.63 1.09
CA GLY A 502 10.34 -7.07 -0.20
C GLY A 502 11.18 -5.86 -0.65
N TRP A 503 12.04 -5.28 0.21
CA TRP A 503 12.87 -4.13 -0.16
C TRP A 503 14.11 -4.53 -0.96
N GLY A 504 14.63 -3.62 -1.80
CA GLY A 504 15.79 -3.92 -2.64
C GLY A 504 17.05 -4.26 -1.82
N CYS A 505 17.17 -3.66 -0.64
CA CYS A 505 18.28 -3.93 0.26
C CYS A 505 18.17 -5.27 1.00
N GLU A 506 16.96 -5.85 1.16
CA GLU A 506 16.84 -7.23 1.63
C GLU A 506 17.57 -8.16 0.67
N ALA A 507 17.25 -8.09 -0.62
CA ALA A 507 17.85 -8.96 -1.63
C ALA A 507 19.38 -8.82 -1.66
N MET A 508 19.90 -7.60 -1.48
CA MET A 508 21.33 -7.35 -1.42
C MET A 508 21.97 -7.94 -0.14
N ILE A 509 21.35 -7.73 1.02
CA ILE A 509 21.86 -8.27 2.30
C ILE A 509 21.88 -9.80 2.26
N GLU A 510 20.80 -10.43 1.79
CA GLU A 510 20.72 -11.88 1.64
C GLU A 510 21.84 -12.40 0.71
N HIS A 511 22.05 -11.72 -0.43
CA HIS A 511 23.15 -12.05 -1.34
C HIS A 511 24.53 -11.91 -0.69
N HIS A 512 24.77 -10.84 0.09
CA HIS A 512 26.01 -10.64 0.83
C HIS A 512 26.25 -11.70 1.89
N LEU A 513 25.21 -12.12 2.64
CA LEU A 513 25.35 -13.14 3.67
C LEU A 513 25.80 -14.49 3.07
N ASP A 514 25.32 -14.82 1.88
CA ASP A 514 25.75 -16.02 1.14
C ASP A 514 27.14 -15.84 0.52
N ALA A 515 27.37 -14.75 -0.21
CA ALA A 515 28.63 -14.47 -0.90
C ALA A 515 29.81 -14.37 0.08
N TYR A 516 29.60 -13.72 1.23
CA TYR A 516 30.62 -13.55 2.25
C TYR A 516 30.61 -14.67 3.29
N LYS A 517 29.84 -15.76 3.11
CA LYS A 517 29.80 -16.93 4.00
C LYS A 517 29.52 -16.57 5.47
N LEU A 518 28.53 -15.74 5.71
CA LEU A 518 28.16 -15.24 7.04
C LEU A 518 26.95 -15.95 7.64
N ARG A 519 26.26 -16.83 6.90
CA ARG A 519 25.02 -17.50 7.36
C ARG A 519 25.13 -18.28 8.67
N ASP A 520 26.32 -18.81 8.94
CA ASP A 520 26.57 -19.59 10.16
C ASP A 520 26.68 -18.70 11.40
N THR A 521 27.05 -17.43 11.24
CA THR A 521 27.41 -16.53 12.35
C THR A 521 26.64 -15.22 12.38
N VAL A 522 25.92 -14.85 11.31
CA VAL A 522 25.15 -13.60 11.22
C VAL A 522 23.73 -13.95 10.78
N ARG A 523 22.76 -13.37 11.49
CA ARG A 523 21.35 -13.48 11.18
C ARG A 523 20.83 -12.12 10.71
N HIS A 524 20.16 -12.12 9.56
CA HIS A 524 19.41 -10.95 9.09
C HIS A 524 18.09 -10.86 9.85
N VAL A 525 18.00 -9.89 10.77
CA VAL A 525 16.77 -9.61 11.50
C VAL A 525 15.90 -8.70 10.64
N GLN A 526 14.78 -9.25 10.17
CA GLN A 526 13.84 -8.57 9.28
C GLN A 526 12.52 -8.24 9.99
N GLY A 527 11.89 -7.14 9.57
CA GLY A 527 10.66 -6.65 10.16
C GLY A 527 10.37 -5.23 9.71
N SER A 528 9.72 -4.42 10.56
CA SER A 528 9.69 -2.97 10.35
C SER A 528 11.06 -2.40 10.70
N TYR A 529 11.84 -1.99 9.69
CA TYR A 529 13.18 -1.43 9.85
C TYR A 529 13.20 -0.28 10.87
N ALA A 530 12.19 0.59 10.84
CA ALA A 530 12.09 1.67 11.82
C ALA A 530 12.00 1.13 13.26
N ALA A 531 11.21 0.07 13.49
CA ALA A 531 11.02 -0.51 14.82
C ALA A 531 12.28 -1.24 15.28
N LEU A 532 12.93 -1.96 14.36
CA LEU A 532 14.21 -2.61 14.63
C LEU A 532 15.27 -1.57 14.99
N MET A 533 15.40 -0.48 14.22
CA MET A 533 16.34 0.60 14.50
C MET A 533 16.07 1.33 15.82
N ALA A 534 14.80 1.43 16.24
CA ALA A 534 14.46 1.97 17.56
C ALA A 534 14.99 1.08 18.69
N ASP A 535 14.91 -0.25 18.53
CA ASP A 535 15.51 -1.20 19.46
C ASP A 535 17.05 -1.17 19.40
N THR A 536 17.64 -1.13 18.21
CA THR A 536 19.10 -0.96 18.01
C THR A 536 19.60 0.30 18.73
N LEU A 537 18.89 1.42 18.61
CA LEU A 537 19.27 2.66 19.29
C LEU A 537 19.12 2.54 20.82
N SER A 538 18.14 1.78 21.30
CA SER A 538 17.98 1.46 22.72
C SER A 538 19.16 0.65 23.25
N ARG A 539 19.60 -0.38 22.51
CA ARG A 539 20.79 -1.20 22.82
C ARG A 539 22.06 -0.35 22.85
N PHE A 540 22.27 0.47 21.82
CA PHE A 540 23.41 1.40 21.75
C PHE A 540 23.45 2.35 22.96
N ARG A 541 22.31 2.90 23.38
CA ARG A 541 22.24 3.78 24.58
C ARG A 541 22.55 3.05 25.88
N ARG A 542 22.36 1.73 25.95
CA ARG A 542 22.77 0.89 27.08
C ARG A 542 24.26 0.50 27.02
N GLY A 543 24.98 0.92 25.98
CA GLY A 543 26.39 0.58 25.75
C GLY A 543 26.58 -0.84 25.23
N GLU A 544 25.52 -1.49 24.73
CA GLU A 544 25.61 -2.80 24.08
C GLU A 544 26.14 -2.63 22.65
N PRO A 545 26.95 -3.58 22.14
CA PRO A 545 27.37 -3.58 20.75
C PRO A 545 26.17 -3.64 19.81
N VAL A 546 26.24 -2.97 18.67
CA VAL A 546 25.15 -2.98 17.68
C VAL A 546 25.70 -3.24 16.28
N LEU A 547 24.96 -4.02 15.49
CA LEU A 547 25.23 -4.27 14.07
C LEU A 547 23.95 -3.97 13.27
N TYR A 548 24.04 -3.07 12.30
CA TYR A 548 22.88 -2.69 11.50
C TYR A 548 23.28 -2.26 10.09
N TYR A 549 22.33 -2.40 9.16
CA TYR A 549 22.40 -1.81 7.83
C TYR A 549 21.71 -0.44 7.83
N THR A 550 22.22 0.54 7.07
CA THR A 550 21.51 1.81 6.85
C THR A 550 21.87 2.45 5.53
N TRP A 551 21.21 3.58 5.22
CA TRP A 551 21.47 4.39 4.04
C TRP A 551 21.37 5.89 4.33
N THR A 552 21.84 6.70 3.38
CA THR A 552 21.65 8.16 3.35
C THR A 552 20.93 8.58 2.06
N PRO A 553 19.96 9.51 2.08
CA PRO A 553 19.46 10.24 3.25
C PRO A 553 18.52 9.38 4.12
N TYR A 554 18.78 9.36 5.41
CA TYR A 554 17.88 8.81 6.43
C TYR A 554 18.24 9.38 7.80
N TRP A 555 17.28 9.45 8.73
CA TRP A 555 17.49 10.10 10.03
C TRP A 555 18.55 9.39 10.89
N VAL A 556 18.78 8.09 10.67
CA VAL A 556 19.70 7.27 11.48
C VAL A 556 21.10 7.88 11.54
N SER A 557 21.62 8.38 10.42
CA SER A 557 22.96 8.96 10.34
C SER A 557 23.11 10.31 11.07
N GLY A 558 22.00 10.99 11.37
CA GLY A 558 21.99 12.18 12.23
C GLY A 558 22.09 11.84 13.73
N VAL A 559 21.73 10.62 14.11
CA VAL A 559 21.70 10.15 15.50
C VAL A 559 22.93 9.32 15.84
N LEU A 560 23.19 8.31 15.01
CA LEU A 560 24.38 7.47 15.05
C LEU A 560 25.34 8.02 14.01
N VAL A 561 26.14 9.01 14.41
CA VAL A 561 26.99 9.77 13.49
C VAL A 561 28.25 8.95 13.18
N PRO A 562 28.50 8.60 11.90
CA PRO A 562 29.72 7.90 11.52
C PRO A 562 30.98 8.67 11.92
N GLY A 563 31.98 7.96 12.46
CA GLY A 563 33.23 8.53 12.97
C GLY A 563 33.15 9.05 14.41
N ARG A 564 31.94 9.32 14.94
CA ARG A 564 31.71 9.67 16.35
C ARG A 564 31.12 8.50 17.13
N ASP A 565 29.96 8.01 16.69
CA ASP A 565 29.16 7.02 17.40
C ASP A 565 29.32 5.62 16.80
N VAL A 566 29.45 5.55 15.47
CA VAL A 566 29.49 4.31 14.68
C VAL A 566 30.56 4.37 13.60
N VAL A 567 30.91 3.23 13.01
CA VAL A 567 31.82 3.13 11.86
C VAL A 567 31.22 2.25 10.77
N TRP A 568 31.51 2.58 9.50
CA TRP A 568 31.14 1.75 8.36
C TRP A 568 32.07 0.53 8.27
N LEU A 569 31.50 -0.64 8.02
CA LEU A 569 32.25 -1.85 7.73
C LEU A 569 32.47 -1.98 6.23
N GLN A 570 33.72 -2.26 5.85
CA GLN A 570 34.03 -2.68 4.49
C GLN A 570 33.57 -4.12 4.23
N VAL A 571 33.51 -4.50 2.96
CA VAL A 571 33.26 -5.87 2.51
C VAL A 571 34.52 -6.48 1.89
N PRO A 572 34.66 -7.81 1.84
CA PRO A 572 35.89 -8.42 1.33
C PRO A 572 36.05 -8.28 -0.20
N PHE A 573 34.94 -8.22 -0.93
CA PHE A 573 34.90 -8.02 -2.38
C PHE A 573 33.49 -7.59 -2.79
N SER A 574 33.34 -6.95 -3.96
CA SER A 574 32.04 -6.54 -4.47
C SER A 574 31.19 -7.77 -4.83
N ALA A 575 29.99 -7.90 -4.24
CA ALA A 575 29.05 -8.95 -4.56
C ALA A 575 27.64 -8.36 -4.72
N ASN A 576 27.15 -8.24 -5.95
CA ASN A 576 25.77 -7.83 -6.21
C ASN A 576 25.15 -8.63 -7.37
N PRO A 577 23.80 -8.69 -7.46
CA PRO A 577 23.12 -9.42 -8.52
C PRO A 577 23.52 -9.01 -9.95
N GLN A 578 23.93 -7.76 -10.14
CA GLN A 578 24.34 -7.19 -11.42
C GLN A 578 25.83 -7.44 -11.76
N ARG A 579 26.59 -8.07 -10.85
CA ARG A 579 28.05 -8.31 -10.96
C ARG A 579 28.87 -7.05 -11.23
N ALA A 580 28.35 -5.88 -10.84
CA ALA A 580 29.04 -4.60 -10.95
C ALA A 580 30.04 -4.43 -9.80
N SER A 581 31.10 -3.65 -10.00
CA SER A 581 32.00 -3.27 -8.89
C SER A 581 31.31 -2.28 -7.95
N THR A 582 31.49 -2.46 -6.65
CA THR A 582 31.05 -1.51 -5.59
C THR A 582 32.23 -0.76 -4.97
N ARG A 583 33.46 -1.03 -5.43
CA ARG A 583 34.66 -0.30 -5.00
C ARG A 583 34.59 1.18 -5.37
N LEU A 584 35.02 2.00 -4.44
CA LEU A 584 35.25 3.43 -4.62
C LEU A 584 36.64 3.67 -5.23
N ASP A 585 36.87 4.90 -5.70
CA ASP A 585 38.12 5.31 -6.35
C ASP A 585 39.34 5.23 -5.41
N ASP A 586 39.11 5.35 -4.10
CA ASP A 586 40.14 5.19 -3.06
C ASP A 586 40.48 3.71 -2.74
N GLY A 587 39.83 2.77 -3.43
CA GLY A 587 40.01 1.34 -3.28
C GLY A 587 39.20 0.70 -2.15
N SER A 588 38.48 1.49 -1.34
CA SER A 588 37.58 0.98 -0.31
C SER A 588 36.34 0.34 -0.94
N ASP A 589 35.77 -0.67 -0.27
CA ASP A 589 34.54 -1.33 -0.70
C ASP A 589 33.59 -1.48 0.47
N TYR A 590 32.41 -0.86 0.38
CA TYR A 590 31.35 -0.97 1.39
C TYR A 590 30.23 -1.93 0.96
N GLY A 591 30.37 -2.58 -0.20
CA GLY A 591 29.47 -3.62 -0.70
C GLY A 591 28.22 -3.11 -1.41
N PHE A 592 27.94 -1.81 -1.35
CA PHE A 592 26.80 -1.22 -2.03
C PHE A 592 27.28 -0.18 -3.05
N PRO A 593 26.70 -0.14 -4.27
CA PRO A 593 27.02 0.90 -5.22
C PRO A 593 26.48 2.24 -4.72
N ILE A 594 27.15 3.33 -5.11
CA ILE A 594 26.60 4.68 -4.91
C ILE A 594 25.23 4.74 -5.58
N ASN A 595 24.21 5.04 -4.78
CA ASN A 595 22.87 5.15 -5.31
C ASN A 595 22.53 6.59 -5.65
N THR A 596 21.60 6.76 -6.57
CA THR A 596 20.98 8.05 -6.82
C THR A 596 19.49 7.81 -6.95
N THR A 597 18.68 8.60 -6.25
CA THR A 597 17.24 8.60 -6.48
C THR A 597 16.96 9.30 -7.80
N ARG A 598 16.14 8.67 -8.63
CA ARG A 598 15.71 9.19 -9.93
C ARG A 598 14.19 9.24 -9.95
N ILE A 599 13.65 10.08 -10.83
CA ILE A 599 12.20 10.13 -11.04
C ILE A 599 11.88 9.12 -12.14
N VAL A 600 11.04 8.14 -11.83
CA VAL A 600 10.50 7.19 -12.80
C VAL A 600 9.08 7.61 -13.15
N VAL A 601 8.78 7.68 -14.44
CA VAL A 601 7.48 8.14 -14.97
C VAL A 601 6.99 7.16 -16.03
N ASN A 602 5.66 7.04 -16.17
CA ASN A 602 5.06 6.28 -17.26
C ASN A 602 5.53 6.84 -18.63
N ARG A 603 6.02 5.98 -19.52
CA ARG A 603 6.61 6.40 -20.79
C ARG A 603 5.59 7.05 -21.74
N ALA A 604 4.37 6.54 -21.82
CA ALA A 604 3.34 7.10 -22.68
C ALA A 604 2.90 8.48 -22.17
N TRP A 605 2.75 8.64 -20.85
CA TRP A 605 2.47 9.94 -20.23
C TRP A 605 3.61 10.92 -20.45
N ALA A 606 4.87 10.49 -20.27
CA ALA A 606 6.05 11.32 -20.47
C ALA A 606 6.16 11.85 -21.90
N ALA A 607 5.86 11.02 -22.90
CA ALA A 607 5.85 11.43 -24.31
C ALA A 607 4.81 12.54 -24.59
N ALA A 608 3.69 12.54 -23.88
CA ALA A 608 2.66 13.57 -23.99
C ALA A 608 2.96 14.84 -23.17
N ASN A 609 3.94 14.80 -22.26
CA ASN A 609 4.20 15.84 -21.26
C ASN A 609 5.68 16.25 -21.19
N PRO A 610 6.26 16.80 -22.29
CA PRO A 610 7.68 17.13 -22.36
C PRO A 610 8.13 18.18 -21.33
N ALA A 611 7.24 19.11 -20.94
CA ALA A 611 7.52 20.09 -19.89
C ALA A 611 7.77 19.43 -18.53
N ALA A 612 6.95 18.44 -18.16
CA ALA A 612 7.12 17.68 -16.92
C ALA A 612 8.37 16.78 -16.98
N VAL A 613 8.66 16.16 -18.12
CA VAL A 613 9.91 15.41 -18.30
C VAL A 613 11.10 16.34 -18.10
N LYS A 614 11.07 17.54 -18.69
CA LYS A 614 12.15 18.50 -18.52
C LYS A 614 12.31 18.93 -17.07
N LEU A 615 11.19 19.14 -16.37
CA LEU A 615 11.21 19.41 -14.93
C LEU A 615 11.92 18.27 -14.18
N PHE A 616 11.54 17.02 -14.41
CA PHE A 616 12.16 15.85 -13.77
C PHE A 616 13.66 15.73 -14.09
N GLU A 617 14.10 16.13 -15.28
CA GLU A 617 15.52 16.14 -15.64
C GLU A 617 16.35 17.14 -14.83
N VAL A 618 15.80 18.32 -14.56
CA VAL A 618 16.56 19.46 -13.99
C VAL A 618 16.45 19.55 -12.47
N MET A 619 15.40 18.98 -11.87
CA MET A 619 15.23 18.99 -10.42
C MET A 619 16.38 18.28 -9.70
N ARG A 620 16.93 18.94 -8.67
CA ARG A 620 18.00 18.41 -7.82
C ARG A 620 17.68 18.74 -6.36
N LEU A 621 17.61 17.72 -5.51
CA LEU A 621 17.35 17.87 -4.10
C LEU A 621 18.59 17.38 -3.31
N PRO A 622 19.29 18.26 -2.57
CA PRO A 622 20.44 17.87 -1.78
C PRO A 622 20.06 16.84 -0.69
N ILE A 623 20.88 15.79 -0.54
CA ILE A 623 20.71 14.75 0.50
C ILE A 623 20.76 15.34 1.91
N ALA A 624 21.54 16.41 2.12
CA ALA A 624 21.61 17.10 3.39
C ALA A 624 20.25 17.69 3.79
N ASP A 625 19.49 18.25 2.83
CA ASP A 625 18.18 18.83 3.09
C ASP A 625 17.15 17.75 3.42
N ILE A 626 17.20 16.61 2.72
CA ILE A 626 16.35 15.46 3.01
C ILE A 626 16.67 14.91 4.40
N SER A 627 17.95 14.75 4.73
CA SER A 627 18.39 14.29 6.06
C SER A 627 17.93 15.24 7.18
N ALA A 628 18.08 16.56 6.99
CA ALA A 628 17.63 17.56 7.94
C ALA A 628 16.11 17.57 8.12
N GLN A 629 15.35 17.36 7.05
CA GLN A 629 13.89 17.25 7.11
C GLN A 629 13.46 15.97 7.84
N ASN A 630 14.11 14.83 7.55
CA ASN A 630 13.86 13.56 8.23
C ASN A 630 14.17 13.64 9.74
N GLU A 631 15.20 14.38 10.12
CA GLU A 631 15.52 14.64 11.53
C GLU A 631 14.40 15.42 12.24
N ARG A 632 13.80 16.43 11.59
CA ARG A 632 12.63 17.15 12.13
C ARG A 632 11.41 16.25 12.29
N MET A 633 11.16 15.37 11.32
CA MET A 633 10.09 14.38 11.44
C MET A 633 10.27 13.52 12.68
N ARG A 634 11.48 13.02 12.90
CA ARG A 634 11.82 12.26 14.11
C ARG A 634 11.69 13.10 15.39
N ALA A 635 12.00 14.39 15.34
CA ALA A 635 11.84 15.31 16.47
C ALA A 635 10.37 15.60 16.82
N GLY A 636 9.40 15.06 16.06
CA GLY A 636 7.96 15.15 16.31
C GLY A 636 7.18 15.88 15.23
N GLU A 637 7.84 16.46 14.23
CA GLU A 637 7.19 17.19 13.12
C GLU A 637 6.91 16.25 11.93
N SER A 638 6.22 15.12 12.16
CA SER A 638 6.02 14.03 11.19
C SER A 638 4.62 13.94 10.58
N SER A 639 3.72 14.87 10.92
CA SER A 639 2.39 14.91 10.32
C SER A 639 2.46 15.37 8.86
N GLU A 640 1.44 15.06 8.06
CA GLU A 640 1.38 15.50 6.66
C GLU A 640 1.41 17.03 6.53
N ALA A 641 0.76 17.73 7.46
CA ALA A 641 0.79 19.20 7.53
C ALA A 641 2.18 19.75 7.86
N ASP A 642 2.93 19.06 8.72
CA ASP A 642 4.33 19.43 9.02
C ASP A 642 5.22 19.25 7.81
N ILE A 643 5.10 18.12 7.10
CA ILE A 643 5.88 17.84 5.89
C ILE A 643 5.53 18.84 4.78
N ALA A 644 4.26 19.21 4.63
CA ALA A 644 3.84 20.27 3.72
C ALA A 644 4.48 21.62 4.08
N ARG A 645 4.46 22.00 5.37
CA ARG A 645 5.14 23.20 5.86
C ARG A 645 6.65 23.16 5.59
N HIS A 646 7.30 22.00 5.76
CA HIS A 646 8.73 21.83 5.44
C HIS A 646 9.01 22.01 3.95
N THR A 647 8.15 21.44 3.10
CA THR A 647 8.25 21.54 1.63
C THR A 647 8.11 22.99 1.19
N ASP A 648 7.07 23.69 1.65
CA ASP A 648 6.82 25.09 1.28
C ASP A 648 7.92 26.02 1.85
N GLY A 649 8.43 25.71 3.04
CA GLY A 649 9.56 26.41 3.65
C GLY A 649 10.86 26.24 2.86
N TRP A 650 11.15 25.02 2.40
CA TRP A 650 12.31 24.72 1.54
C TRP A 650 12.21 25.47 0.20
N ILE A 651 11.03 25.46 -0.44
CA ILE A 651 10.79 26.20 -1.69
C ILE A 651 11.03 27.69 -1.49
N LYS A 652 10.48 28.27 -0.41
CA LYS A 652 10.65 29.69 -0.11
C LYS A 652 12.12 30.07 0.09
N TYR A 653 12.89 29.22 0.77
CA TYR A 653 14.32 29.47 0.99
C TYR A 653 15.14 29.31 -0.30
N HIS A 654 14.80 28.31 -1.12
CA HIS A 654 15.46 28.00 -2.40
C HIS A 654 14.71 28.57 -3.62
N GLN A 655 13.96 29.67 -3.45
CA GLN A 655 13.05 30.19 -4.49
C GLN A 655 13.75 30.42 -5.84
N PRO A 656 14.96 31.02 -5.92
CA PRO A 656 15.65 31.21 -7.19
C PRO A 656 15.98 29.90 -7.91
N LEU A 657 16.37 28.86 -7.14
CA LEU A 657 16.65 27.53 -7.68
C LEU A 657 15.37 26.87 -8.18
N PHE A 658 14.31 26.91 -7.38
CA PHE A 658 13.01 26.36 -7.73
C PHE A 658 12.44 27.02 -9.00
N ASP A 659 12.46 28.35 -9.07
CA ASP A 659 12.00 29.10 -10.25
C ASP A 659 12.83 28.78 -11.50
N SER A 660 14.13 28.52 -11.34
CA SER A 660 15.00 28.09 -12.45
C SER A 660 14.57 26.75 -13.05
N TRP A 661 14.05 25.82 -12.24
CA TRP A 661 13.53 24.55 -12.73
C TRP A 661 12.24 24.75 -13.52
N ILE A 662 11.33 25.57 -13.00
CA ILE A 662 10.06 25.89 -13.66
C ILE A 662 10.32 26.61 -14.99
N ALA A 663 11.25 27.56 -15.03
CA ALA A 663 11.59 28.28 -16.25
C ALA A 663 12.15 27.34 -17.34
N GLN A 664 13.05 26.42 -16.97
CA GLN A 664 13.60 25.42 -17.90
C GLN A 664 12.51 24.46 -18.42
N ALA A 665 11.59 24.05 -17.55
CA ALA A 665 10.46 23.19 -17.92
C ALA A 665 9.49 23.89 -18.89
N LEU A 666 9.15 25.15 -18.62
CA LEU A 666 8.29 25.95 -19.51
C LEU A 666 8.95 26.21 -20.87
N ALA A 667 10.27 26.41 -20.91
CA ALA A 667 11.00 26.58 -22.17
C ALA A 667 10.93 25.34 -23.08
N ALA A 668 10.87 24.13 -22.51
CA ALA A 668 10.69 22.90 -23.28
C ALA A 668 9.27 22.72 -23.85
N ALA A 669 8.28 23.48 -23.36
CA ALA A 669 6.90 23.48 -23.85
C ALA A 669 6.68 24.44 -25.02
N ALA A 670 7.61 25.38 -25.28
CA ALA A 670 7.47 26.36 -26.35
C ALA A 670 7.68 25.68 -27.72
N PRO A 671 6.79 25.90 -28.71
CA PRO A 671 6.98 25.35 -30.05
C PRO A 671 8.30 25.87 -30.63
N GLY A 672 9.19 24.96 -31.00
CA GLY A 672 10.47 25.31 -31.62
C GLY A 672 10.28 26.19 -32.87
N PRO A 673 11.27 27.02 -33.24
CA PRO A 673 11.16 27.86 -34.43
C PRO A 673 10.95 26.96 -35.66
N ALA A 674 9.89 27.22 -36.41
CA ALA A 674 9.61 26.56 -37.68
C ALA A 674 10.88 26.60 -38.54
N ARG A 675 11.46 25.44 -38.81
CA ARG A 675 12.55 25.31 -39.79
C ARG A 675 11.99 25.81 -41.12
N ARG A 676 12.45 26.98 -41.56
CA ARG A 676 12.21 27.51 -42.90
C ARG A 676 13.10 26.80 -43.91
#